data_AF-A0A4P5YKK6-F1
#
_entry.id   AF-A0A4P5YKK6-F1
#
_cell.length_a   1.000
_cell.length_b   1.000
_cell.length_c   1.000
_cell.angle_alpha   90.00
_cell.angle_beta   90.00
_cell.angle_gamma   90.00
#
_symmetry.space_group_name_H-M   'P 1'
#
loop_
_entity.id
_entity.type
_entity.pdbx_description
1 polymer ?
#
loop_
_entity_poly.entity_id
_entity_poly.type
_entity_poly.pdbx_seq_one_letter_code
_entity_poly.pdbx_strand_id
1 'polypeptide(L)'
;MSPRLLSALVAGGMALSLLNAQPAPAGAATSANPNVTSPNSATNTSRRPADKTMRAERDRAADESGVERVGFDRACDNHKHLYFDRANRAHFICLGAQAQVGPDTTPYTATANQPLANSFLLHSRPGAAKVIYLDFDGHTTTNTSWNTAYAAGAPIVTPAFDTDGNPAAFSDAERAVIQDVWRRVAEDYAAWDVDVTTEDPGVEKLRRTASSDVAYGVRCVIGGSSTQWLGASAGGVAYVGSFGGVVAATTTVNDVPAFVFPQQLSNSGRYIAEAASHEVGHTLGLYHSGQTTGVEYYGGHADWAPIMGVGYYKNVVQWTRGDYPLSNNTQDQVALISGRIPRVADEHGSSATTAAAVASADFTAGGIIADRADQDWFRITAGAGTVNVSGLVAQPSPNLNLSLSLVDANGVVFAQGTAAGMGANLSVPVTGGTYYIVVDGKGSTNDPLTGYTDYASLGRFSLSGSWPAAVVVNQPPVASTADTSPAVSANGTISGTAPFSVSFVGNNSSDPDGLIASYLWDFGDGTTSILSNVTKTYQAAGNYTARLTVTDNSGATATATLLIAVAATPPSTMRYVNVSGITMAWVKSTSTSGYITGTVTILDHAGKPAPNANVTIEATGLFAGTVTARTNSRGQVTLNTPRFSSTTKGTQTYTVTNVVLTGYVYDPAKNKVTRATLTR
;
A
#
# COMPACT_ATOMS: atom_id res chain seq x y z
N MET A 1 -29.82 -80.12 34.60
CA MET A 1 -31.16 -80.26 33.95
C MET A 1 -32.11 -79.27 34.61
N SER A 2 -33.11 -78.78 33.85
CA SER A 2 -34.35 -78.02 34.14
C SER A 2 -34.84 -77.81 35.60
N PRO A 3 -35.77 -76.84 35.88
CA PRO A 3 -36.03 -75.52 35.27
C PRO A 3 -36.56 -74.40 36.24
N ARG A 4 -36.89 -73.20 35.72
CA ARG A 4 -37.66 -72.06 36.35
C ARG A 4 -36.92 -71.31 37.50
N LEU A 5 -37.27 -70.11 38.00
CA LEU A 5 -38.29 -69.03 37.81
C LEU A 5 -37.56 -67.65 37.80
N LEU A 6 -38.12 -66.43 37.62
CA LEU A 6 -39.26 -65.83 36.90
C LEU A 6 -39.21 -64.28 37.14
N SER A 7 -39.62 -63.44 36.16
CA SER A 7 -39.97 -61.97 36.29
C SER A 7 -38.89 -60.98 36.77
N ALA A 8 -38.85 -59.69 36.38
CA ALA A 8 -39.42 -58.87 35.28
C ALA A 8 -38.56 -57.55 35.24
N LEU A 9 -38.83 -56.38 34.63
CA LEU A 9 -39.84 -55.71 33.77
C LEU A 9 -39.04 -54.53 33.11
N VAL A 10 -39.35 -53.83 32.01
CA VAL A 10 -40.49 -53.59 31.09
C VAL A 10 -39.94 -53.62 29.63
N ALA A 11 -40.78 -53.60 28.60
CA ALA A 11 -40.36 -53.26 27.23
C ALA A 11 -41.20 -52.09 26.66
N GLY A 12 -40.54 -51.05 26.16
CA GLY A 12 -41.15 -49.97 25.37
C GLY A 12 -40.51 -49.93 23.99
N GLY A 13 -41.30 -50.15 22.93
CA GLY A 13 -40.79 -50.25 21.57
C GLY A 13 -41.24 -49.11 20.67
N MET A 14 -40.42 -48.78 19.68
CA MET A 14 -40.89 -48.25 18.40
C MET A 14 -40.34 -49.13 17.27
N ALA A 15 -41.15 -49.34 16.24
CA ALA A 15 -40.87 -50.31 15.19
C ALA A 15 -39.96 -49.73 14.10
N LEU A 16 -39.08 -50.56 13.56
CA LEU A 16 -38.26 -50.23 12.40
C LEU A 16 -39.11 -50.35 11.12
N SER A 17 -39.77 -49.26 10.70
CA SER A 17 -40.57 -49.25 9.47
C SER A 17 -39.69 -49.09 8.23
N LEU A 18 -39.49 -50.19 7.50
CA LEU A 18 -38.99 -50.18 6.12
C LEU A 18 -40.00 -49.45 5.22
N LEU A 19 -39.78 -48.14 4.99
CA LEU A 19 -40.46 -47.44 3.91
C LEU A 19 -39.71 -47.70 2.60
N ASN A 20 -40.37 -48.38 1.67
CA ASN A 20 -39.89 -48.50 0.30
C ASN A 20 -39.74 -47.11 -0.31
N ALA A 21 -38.58 -46.83 -0.92
CA ALA A 21 -38.44 -45.68 -1.81
C ALA A 21 -39.39 -45.86 -3.00
N GLN A 22 -40.48 -45.10 -3.04
CA GLN A 22 -41.33 -45.05 -4.23
C GLN A 22 -40.55 -44.40 -5.38
N PRO A 23 -40.71 -44.86 -6.64
CA PRO A 23 -40.23 -44.11 -7.78
C PRO A 23 -40.93 -42.75 -7.82
N ALA A 24 -40.20 -41.71 -8.26
CA ALA A 24 -40.75 -40.36 -8.39
C ALA A 24 -42.03 -40.38 -9.26
N PRO A 25 -43.06 -39.58 -8.92
CA PRO A 25 -44.31 -39.57 -9.65
C PRO A 25 -44.08 -39.14 -11.09
N ALA A 26 -44.65 -39.87 -12.05
CA ALA A 26 -44.62 -39.49 -13.45
C ALA A 26 -45.30 -38.13 -13.63
N GLY A 27 -44.54 -37.12 -14.05
CA GLY A 27 -45.06 -35.79 -14.33
C GLY A 27 -46.21 -35.86 -15.34
N ALA A 28 -47.34 -35.21 -15.02
CA ALA A 28 -48.55 -35.34 -15.80
C ALA A 28 -48.35 -34.84 -17.23
N ALA A 29 -48.63 -35.71 -18.21
CA ALA A 29 -48.67 -35.32 -19.61
C ALA A 29 -49.81 -34.33 -19.85
N THR A 30 -49.48 -33.04 -20.00
CA THR A 30 -50.44 -32.04 -20.45
C THR A 30 -50.86 -32.36 -21.88
N SER A 31 -52.17 -32.33 -22.15
CA SER A 31 -52.74 -32.80 -23.41
C SER A 31 -52.23 -31.98 -24.60
N ALA A 32 -51.64 -32.67 -25.58
CA ALA A 32 -51.28 -32.04 -26.85
C ALA A 32 -52.53 -31.43 -27.51
N ASN A 33 -52.49 -30.13 -27.80
CA ASN A 33 -53.49 -29.47 -28.64
C ASN A 33 -53.31 -29.98 -30.08
N PRO A 34 -54.27 -30.73 -30.66
CA PRO A 34 -54.09 -31.38 -31.94
C PRO A 34 -54.15 -30.43 -33.15
N ASN A 35 -54.27 -29.12 -32.93
CA ASN A 35 -54.44 -28.11 -33.98
C ASN A 35 -53.36 -27.00 -33.96
N VAL A 36 -52.16 -27.30 -33.48
CA VAL A 36 -50.94 -26.55 -33.86
C VAL A 36 -50.25 -27.32 -34.98
N THR A 37 -50.46 -26.89 -36.23
CA THR A 37 -49.78 -27.47 -37.40
C THR A 37 -48.27 -27.28 -37.25
N SER A 38 -47.51 -28.38 -37.23
CA SER A 38 -46.05 -28.33 -37.14
C SER A 38 -45.44 -27.61 -38.35
N PRO A 39 -44.68 -26.51 -38.17
CA PRO A 39 -43.89 -25.91 -39.23
C PRO A 39 -42.62 -26.73 -39.46
N ASN A 40 -42.76 -27.91 -40.06
CA ASN A 40 -41.62 -28.64 -40.59
C ASN A 40 -41.19 -28.02 -41.94
N SER A 41 -39.91 -28.14 -42.28
CA SER A 41 -39.28 -27.60 -43.51
C SER A 41 -39.26 -26.06 -43.71
N ALA A 42 -38.45 -25.35 -42.91
CA ALA A 42 -37.55 -24.29 -43.41
C ALA A 42 -36.44 -23.90 -42.41
N THR A 43 -35.21 -24.36 -42.67
CA THR A 43 -33.93 -23.76 -42.24
C THR A 43 -33.85 -23.01 -40.88
N ASN A 44 -33.37 -23.69 -39.82
CA ASN A 44 -32.41 -23.06 -38.92
C ASN A 44 -31.02 -23.66 -39.20
N THR A 45 -30.22 -22.95 -40.01
CA THR A 45 -28.93 -23.43 -40.54
C THR A 45 -27.72 -22.71 -39.96
N SER A 46 -27.85 -22.06 -38.79
CA SER A 46 -26.75 -21.32 -38.14
C SER A 46 -25.71 -22.23 -37.46
N ARG A 47 -26.15 -23.37 -36.91
CA ARG A 47 -25.34 -24.28 -36.10
C ARG A 47 -25.70 -25.76 -36.29
N ARG A 48 -24.77 -26.65 -35.96
CA ARG A 48 -24.96 -28.11 -35.91
C ARG A 48 -24.29 -28.73 -34.68
N PRO A 49 -24.89 -29.75 -34.04
CA PRO A 49 -24.25 -30.50 -32.95
C PRO A 49 -22.90 -31.12 -33.37
N ALA A 50 -21.91 -31.11 -32.49
CA ALA A 50 -20.55 -31.58 -32.79
C ALA A 50 -20.44 -33.11 -32.91
N ASP A 51 -21.29 -33.87 -32.21
CA ASP A 51 -21.38 -35.34 -32.33
C ASP A 51 -21.60 -35.78 -33.79
N LYS A 52 -22.39 -34.99 -34.54
CA LYS A 52 -22.80 -35.24 -35.93
C LYS A 52 -21.84 -34.66 -36.99
N THR A 53 -20.60 -34.34 -36.62
CA THR A 53 -19.59 -33.76 -37.53
C THR A 53 -18.52 -34.78 -37.91
N MET A 54 -17.96 -34.61 -39.11
CA MET A 54 -16.88 -35.46 -39.61
C MET A 54 -15.56 -35.12 -38.92
N ARG A 55 -14.69 -36.11 -38.71
CA ARG A 55 -13.36 -35.94 -38.08
C ARG A 55 -12.57 -34.73 -38.61
N ALA A 56 -12.47 -34.56 -39.93
CA ALA A 56 -11.74 -33.43 -40.53
C ALA A 56 -12.33 -32.04 -40.21
N GLU A 57 -13.62 -31.98 -39.84
CA GLU A 57 -14.28 -30.75 -39.37
C GLU A 57 -13.94 -30.50 -37.90
N ARG A 58 -13.85 -31.56 -37.08
CA ARG A 58 -13.41 -31.51 -35.67
C ARG A 58 -11.93 -31.12 -35.55
N ASP A 59 -11.07 -31.76 -36.35
CA ASP A 59 -9.64 -31.42 -36.46
C ASP A 59 -9.44 -29.93 -36.75
N ARG A 60 -10.21 -29.38 -37.73
CA ARG A 60 -10.16 -27.96 -38.08
C ARG A 60 -10.72 -27.06 -36.97
N ALA A 61 -11.82 -27.44 -36.33
CA ALA A 61 -12.40 -26.66 -35.24
C ALA A 61 -11.45 -26.59 -34.03
N ALA A 62 -10.74 -27.68 -33.71
CA ALA A 62 -9.71 -27.70 -32.68
C ALA A 62 -8.52 -26.77 -33.00
N ASP A 63 -8.06 -26.78 -34.27
CA ASP A 63 -7.01 -25.86 -34.74
C ASP A 63 -7.46 -24.39 -34.64
N GLU A 64 -8.69 -24.06 -35.06
CA GLU A 64 -9.23 -22.69 -35.02
C GLU A 64 -9.47 -22.17 -33.59
N SER A 65 -9.85 -23.05 -32.65
CA SER A 65 -9.94 -22.73 -31.22
C SER A 65 -8.58 -22.74 -30.48
N GLY A 66 -7.53 -23.29 -31.09
CA GLY A 66 -6.23 -23.47 -30.46
C GLY A 66 -6.28 -24.40 -29.24
N VAL A 67 -6.90 -25.58 -29.40
CA VAL A 67 -7.08 -26.60 -28.34
C VAL A 67 -6.55 -27.98 -28.77
N GLU A 68 -6.31 -28.86 -27.80
CA GLU A 68 -5.75 -30.20 -28.02
C GLU A 68 -6.76 -31.13 -28.74
N ARG A 69 -6.40 -31.62 -29.93
CA ARG A 69 -7.34 -32.28 -30.86
C ARG A 69 -7.99 -33.55 -30.32
N VAL A 70 -7.25 -34.42 -29.63
CA VAL A 70 -7.76 -35.70 -29.13
C VAL A 70 -8.71 -35.45 -27.95
N GLY A 71 -8.42 -34.47 -27.11
CA GLY A 71 -9.35 -33.94 -26.10
C GLY A 71 -10.59 -33.32 -26.72
N PHE A 72 -10.44 -32.54 -27.79
CA PHE A 72 -11.55 -31.92 -28.51
C PHE A 72 -12.44 -32.95 -29.26
N ASP A 73 -11.87 -34.02 -29.81
CA ASP A 73 -12.63 -35.16 -30.34
C ASP A 73 -13.50 -35.80 -29.25
N ARG A 74 -12.91 -36.11 -28.09
CA ARG A 74 -13.65 -36.64 -26.93
C ARG A 74 -14.75 -35.67 -26.51
N ALA A 75 -14.49 -34.36 -26.56
CA ALA A 75 -15.49 -33.33 -26.28
C ALA A 75 -16.66 -33.36 -27.28
N CYS A 76 -16.38 -33.51 -28.58
CA CYS A 76 -17.40 -33.64 -29.62
C CYS A 76 -18.29 -34.89 -29.45
N ASP A 77 -17.74 -35.99 -28.95
CA ASP A 77 -18.50 -37.24 -28.73
C ASP A 77 -19.27 -37.26 -27.39
N ASN A 78 -18.83 -36.51 -26.37
CA ASN A 78 -19.41 -36.55 -25.02
C ASN A 78 -20.30 -35.35 -24.67
N HIS A 79 -20.09 -34.18 -25.28
CA HIS A 79 -20.86 -32.96 -24.97
C HIS A 79 -21.97 -32.70 -25.99
N LYS A 80 -23.22 -32.93 -25.55
CA LYS A 80 -24.43 -32.76 -26.37
C LYS A 80 -24.72 -31.29 -26.70
N HIS A 81 -24.06 -30.39 -25.97
CA HIS A 81 -24.20 -28.93 -26.02
C HIS A 81 -23.03 -28.22 -26.71
N LEU A 82 -22.07 -28.97 -27.28
CA LEU A 82 -21.05 -28.43 -28.17
C LEU A 82 -21.59 -28.36 -29.60
N TYR A 83 -21.53 -27.17 -30.21
CA TYR A 83 -22.04 -26.90 -31.55
C TYR A 83 -20.95 -26.28 -32.43
N PHE A 84 -20.98 -26.60 -33.73
CA PHE A 84 -20.19 -25.89 -34.75
C PHE A 84 -21.11 -24.94 -35.50
N ASP A 85 -20.63 -23.72 -35.78
CA ASP A 85 -21.34 -22.76 -36.61
C ASP A 85 -21.18 -23.05 -38.13
N ARG A 86 -21.73 -22.17 -38.98
CA ARG A 86 -21.57 -22.21 -40.45
C ARG A 86 -20.12 -22.16 -40.96
N ALA A 87 -19.17 -21.68 -40.16
CA ALA A 87 -17.75 -21.58 -40.52
C ALA A 87 -16.91 -22.76 -40.00
N ASN A 88 -17.52 -23.65 -39.20
CA ASN A 88 -16.92 -24.73 -38.40
C ASN A 88 -16.25 -24.29 -37.08
N ARG A 89 -16.60 -23.10 -36.56
CA ARG A 89 -16.10 -22.61 -35.26
C ARG A 89 -16.92 -23.21 -34.12
N ALA A 90 -16.21 -23.79 -33.15
CA ALA A 90 -16.79 -24.48 -32.02
C ALA A 90 -17.28 -23.50 -30.93
N HIS A 91 -18.51 -23.70 -30.46
CA HIS A 91 -19.10 -22.94 -29.37
C HIS A 91 -20.00 -23.82 -28.51
N PHE A 92 -20.03 -23.55 -27.21
CA PHE A 92 -20.98 -24.17 -26.30
C PHE A 92 -22.28 -23.38 -26.26
N ILE A 93 -23.38 -24.09 -25.97
CA ILE A 93 -24.67 -23.49 -25.67
C ILE A 93 -25.21 -24.10 -24.40
N CYS A 94 -25.25 -23.31 -23.33
CA CYS A 94 -25.39 -23.87 -21.99
C CYS A 94 -26.85 -24.03 -21.56
N LEU A 95 -27.54 -24.94 -22.25
CA LEU A 95 -28.97 -25.29 -22.03
C LEU A 95 -29.22 -25.94 -20.66
N GLY A 96 -28.18 -26.43 -19.97
CA GLY A 96 -28.27 -27.02 -18.62
C GLY A 96 -27.73 -26.14 -17.50
N ALA A 97 -27.01 -25.05 -17.83
CA ALA A 97 -26.69 -23.97 -16.91
C ALA A 97 -27.93 -23.07 -16.73
N GLN A 98 -29.03 -23.67 -16.25
CA GLN A 98 -30.28 -22.98 -15.96
C GLN A 98 -30.70 -23.32 -14.53
N ALA A 99 -31.23 -22.33 -13.81
CA ALA A 99 -31.81 -22.56 -12.49
C ALA A 99 -32.95 -23.60 -12.61
N GLN A 100 -32.87 -24.69 -11.84
CA GLN A 100 -33.99 -25.62 -11.74
C GLN A 100 -35.18 -24.88 -11.12
N VAL A 101 -36.32 -24.87 -11.81
CA VAL A 101 -37.43 -23.95 -11.51
C VAL A 101 -38.20 -24.36 -10.26
N GLY A 102 -37.67 -23.99 -9.10
CA GLY A 102 -38.42 -23.63 -7.91
C GLY A 102 -38.23 -22.14 -7.64
N PRO A 103 -39.21 -21.42 -7.08
CA PRO A 103 -39.01 -20.03 -6.69
C PRO A 103 -38.03 -19.98 -5.52
N ASP A 104 -36.84 -19.39 -5.72
CA ASP A 104 -36.04 -18.94 -4.59
C ASP A 104 -36.74 -17.71 -3.99
N THR A 105 -37.52 -17.95 -2.94
CA THR A 105 -38.24 -16.90 -2.20
C THR A 105 -37.37 -16.24 -1.13
N THR A 106 -36.06 -16.53 -1.09
CA THR A 106 -35.13 -15.90 -0.16
C THR A 106 -34.96 -14.43 -0.55
N PRO A 107 -35.25 -13.45 0.34
CA PRO A 107 -34.99 -12.04 0.03
C PRO A 107 -33.51 -11.82 -0.24
N TYR A 108 -33.17 -11.33 -1.43
CA TYR A 108 -31.79 -11.09 -1.84
C TYR A 108 -31.20 -9.87 -1.09
N THR A 109 -30.52 -10.13 0.03
CA THR A 109 -29.88 -9.11 0.86
C THR A 109 -28.38 -9.03 0.60
N ALA A 110 -27.98 -8.73 -0.64
CA ALA A 110 -26.58 -8.41 -0.92
C ALA A 110 -26.21 -7.04 -0.31
N THR A 111 -25.45 -7.07 0.77
CA THR A 111 -24.79 -5.87 1.29
C THR A 111 -23.64 -5.49 0.36
N ALA A 112 -23.74 -4.31 -0.24
CA ALA A 112 -22.69 -3.72 -1.07
C ALA A 112 -21.35 -3.70 -0.31
N ASN A 113 -20.28 -4.21 -0.95
CA ASN A 113 -18.93 -4.20 -0.37
C ASN A 113 -18.11 -2.97 -0.79
N GLN A 114 -18.60 -2.24 -1.78
CA GLN A 114 -18.07 -0.94 -2.22
C GLN A 114 -19.24 0.06 -2.34
N PRO A 115 -18.99 1.39 -2.29
CA PRO A 115 -20.03 2.37 -2.57
C PRO A 115 -20.74 2.06 -3.89
N LEU A 116 -22.08 2.03 -3.91
CA LEU A 116 -22.87 1.59 -5.07
C LEU A 116 -22.62 2.42 -6.35
N ALA A 117 -22.10 3.63 -6.22
CA ALA A 117 -21.61 4.45 -7.33
C ALA A 117 -20.42 3.84 -8.08
N ASN A 118 -19.60 3.02 -7.42
CA ASN A 118 -18.39 2.41 -7.98
C ASN A 118 -18.67 1.10 -8.73
N SER A 119 -19.94 0.70 -8.91
CA SER A 119 -20.28 -0.64 -9.42
C SER A 119 -19.88 -0.88 -10.90
N PHE A 120 -19.53 0.18 -11.63
CA PHE A 120 -18.95 0.18 -12.98
C PHE A 120 -17.49 0.66 -13.01
N LEU A 121 -16.82 0.60 -11.85
CA LEU A 121 -15.43 1.02 -11.59
C LEU A 121 -14.70 -0.03 -10.73
N LEU A 122 -15.14 -1.29 -10.79
CA LEU A 122 -14.58 -2.39 -10.00
C LEU A 122 -13.43 -3.05 -10.76
N HIS A 123 -12.34 -3.37 -10.08
CA HIS A 123 -11.15 -4.02 -10.64
C HIS A 123 -10.56 -5.01 -9.63
N SER A 124 -10.26 -6.23 -10.06
CA SER A 124 -9.70 -7.28 -9.18
C SER A 124 -8.18 -7.28 -9.12
N ARG A 125 -7.52 -6.77 -10.16
CA ARG A 125 -6.05 -6.66 -10.28
C ARG A 125 -5.70 -5.55 -11.29
N PRO A 126 -6.06 -4.28 -10.99
CA PRO A 126 -5.99 -3.18 -11.96
C PRO A 126 -4.59 -2.99 -12.53
N GLY A 127 -4.48 -3.06 -13.85
CA GLY A 127 -3.21 -2.97 -14.58
C GLY A 127 -2.61 -4.31 -15.00
N ALA A 128 -3.22 -5.45 -14.66
CA ALA A 128 -2.83 -6.75 -15.22
C ALA A 128 -2.94 -6.75 -16.75
N ALA A 129 -2.10 -7.55 -17.42
CA ALA A 129 -2.06 -7.61 -18.88
C ALA A 129 -3.22 -8.43 -19.48
N LYS A 130 -3.98 -9.15 -18.65
CA LYS A 130 -5.20 -9.87 -19.03
C LYS A 130 -6.42 -9.22 -18.41
N VAL A 131 -7.54 -9.20 -19.15
CA VAL A 131 -8.80 -8.60 -18.69
C VAL A 131 -9.97 -9.56 -18.88
N ILE A 132 -10.86 -9.64 -17.89
CA ILE A 132 -12.20 -10.22 -18.02
C ILE A 132 -13.18 -9.10 -17.70
N TYR A 133 -13.77 -8.51 -18.74
CA TYR A 133 -14.73 -7.43 -18.57
C TYR A 133 -16.16 -8.00 -18.45
N LEU A 134 -16.83 -7.69 -17.35
CA LEU A 134 -18.21 -8.01 -17.08
C LEU A 134 -19.08 -6.82 -17.52
N ASP A 135 -19.56 -6.90 -18.77
CA ASP A 135 -20.37 -5.88 -19.45
C ASP A 135 -21.83 -6.04 -19.01
N PHE A 136 -22.30 -5.09 -18.20
CA PHE A 136 -23.70 -5.04 -17.71
C PHE A 136 -24.49 -3.88 -18.33
N ASP A 137 -23.81 -2.87 -18.89
CA ASP A 137 -24.40 -1.67 -19.49
C ASP A 137 -24.94 -1.89 -20.92
N GLY A 138 -24.60 -3.01 -21.55
CA GLY A 138 -25.32 -3.55 -22.71
C GLY A 138 -24.57 -3.36 -24.03
N HIS A 139 -24.53 -4.43 -24.82
CA HIS A 139 -23.58 -4.56 -25.92
C HIS A 139 -24.22 -4.71 -27.31
N THR A 140 -23.73 -3.94 -28.28
CA THR A 140 -24.10 -4.07 -29.70
C THR A 140 -23.01 -4.79 -30.49
N THR A 141 -23.11 -6.12 -30.49
CA THR A 141 -22.16 -7.05 -31.10
C THR A 141 -22.13 -6.88 -32.62
N THR A 142 -20.99 -6.45 -33.16
CA THR A 142 -20.82 -6.15 -34.59
C THR A 142 -19.49 -6.68 -35.13
N ASN A 143 -19.48 -7.05 -36.42
CA ASN A 143 -18.32 -7.62 -37.14
C ASN A 143 -17.67 -8.87 -36.51
N THR A 144 -18.34 -9.56 -35.57
CA THR A 144 -17.81 -10.74 -34.86
C THR A 144 -18.20 -12.07 -35.51
N SER A 145 -17.68 -13.16 -34.96
CA SER A 145 -18.15 -14.53 -35.21
C SER A 145 -19.66 -14.70 -34.96
N TRP A 146 -20.21 -14.06 -33.92
CA TRP A 146 -21.60 -14.22 -33.50
C TRP A 146 -22.61 -13.67 -34.51
N ASN A 147 -22.55 -12.37 -34.82
CA ASN A 147 -23.50 -11.77 -35.76
C ASN A 147 -23.41 -12.40 -37.16
N THR A 148 -22.21 -12.82 -37.59
CA THR A 148 -22.02 -13.56 -38.85
C THR A 148 -22.77 -14.90 -38.86
N ALA A 149 -22.68 -15.68 -37.78
CA ALA A 149 -23.33 -17.00 -37.68
C ALA A 149 -24.84 -16.92 -37.42
N TYR A 150 -25.26 -16.02 -36.53
CA TYR A 150 -26.61 -15.98 -35.95
C TYR A 150 -27.54 -14.93 -36.56
N ALA A 151 -27.01 -13.78 -36.98
CA ALA A 151 -27.79 -12.65 -37.49
C ALA A 151 -27.47 -12.32 -38.98
N ALA A 152 -26.83 -13.26 -39.68
CA ALA A 152 -26.39 -13.11 -41.08
C ALA A 152 -25.54 -11.84 -41.35
N GLY A 153 -24.79 -11.39 -40.33
CA GLY A 153 -23.97 -10.19 -40.33
C GLY A 153 -24.58 -8.99 -39.60
N ALA A 154 -25.91 -8.91 -39.47
CA ALA A 154 -26.60 -7.78 -38.82
C ALA A 154 -26.27 -7.68 -37.31
N PRO A 155 -26.23 -6.47 -36.71
CA PRO A 155 -25.87 -6.31 -35.30
C PRO A 155 -26.73 -7.15 -34.34
N ILE A 156 -26.09 -7.78 -33.36
CA ILE A 156 -26.79 -8.42 -32.22
C ILE A 156 -26.77 -7.43 -31.05
N VAL A 157 -27.94 -6.91 -30.67
CA VAL A 157 -28.10 -6.03 -29.52
C VAL A 157 -28.49 -6.87 -28.31
N THR A 158 -27.65 -6.87 -27.28
CA THR A 158 -27.98 -7.37 -25.94
C THR A 158 -28.28 -6.14 -25.07
N PRO A 159 -29.45 -6.05 -24.42
CA PRO A 159 -29.76 -4.90 -23.57
C PRO A 159 -28.90 -4.92 -22.30
N ALA A 160 -28.88 -3.79 -21.59
CA ALA A 160 -28.36 -3.71 -20.23
C ALA A 160 -29.01 -4.77 -19.30
N PHE A 161 -28.33 -5.07 -18.20
CA PHE A 161 -28.92 -5.83 -17.10
C PHE A 161 -30.04 -5.02 -16.43
N ASP A 162 -31.23 -5.63 -16.34
CA ASP A 162 -32.48 -4.99 -15.93
C ASP A 162 -33.32 -6.00 -15.13
N THR A 163 -33.77 -5.60 -13.95
CA THR A 163 -34.56 -6.41 -13.02
C THR A 163 -35.85 -5.74 -12.55
N ASP A 164 -35.95 -4.40 -12.60
CA ASP A 164 -37.14 -3.64 -12.23
C ASP A 164 -37.99 -3.17 -13.45
N GLY A 165 -37.45 -3.30 -14.66
CA GLY A 165 -38.07 -2.91 -15.93
C GLY A 165 -37.64 -1.53 -16.45
N ASN A 166 -36.59 -0.93 -15.90
CA ASN A 166 -36.06 0.39 -16.26
C ASN A 166 -34.67 0.31 -16.94
N PRO A 167 -34.57 -0.08 -18.22
CA PRO A 167 -33.30 -0.18 -18.95
C PRO A 167 -32.61 1.18 -19.24
N ALA A 168 -33.09 2.28 -18.63
CA ALA A 168 -32.50 3.61 -18.73
C ALA A 168 -31.65 4.01 -17.52
N ALA A 169 -31.77 3.34 -16.36
CA ALA A 169 -30.95 3.63 -15.18
C ALA A 169 -30.93 2.50 -14.14
N PHE A 170 -29.73 2.00 -13.82
CA PHE A 170 -29.51 0.99 -12.78
C PHE A 170 -29.94 1.44 -11.39
N SER A 171 -30.82 0.66 -10.76
CA SER A 171 -31.23 0.75 -9.36
C SER A 171 -30.10 0.36 -8.40
N ASP A 172 -30.27 0.66 -7.11
CA ASP A 172 -29.35 0.21 -6.06
C ASP A 172 -29.36 -1.33 -5.88
N ALA A 173 -30.46 -1.99 -6.22
CA ALA A 173 -30.57 -3.45 -6.19
C ALA A 173 -29.72 -4.10 -7.30
N GLU A 174 -29.80 -3.60 -8.54
CA GLU A 174 -28.95 -4.09 -9.63
C GLU A 174 -27.47 -3.83 -9.37
N ARG A 175 -27.11 -2.67 -8.84
CA ARG A 175 -25.73 -2.35 -8.43
C ARG A 175 -25.21 -3.34 -7.37
N ALA A 176 -26.06 -3.77 -6.43
CA ALA A 176 -25.71 -4.80 -5.46
C ALA A 176 -25.60 -6.21 -6.08
N VAL A 177 -26.35 -6.52 -7.15
CA VAL A 177 -26.14 -7.74 -7.97
C VAL A 177 -24.82 -7.67 -8.74
N ILE A 178 -24.51 -6.55 -9.39
CA ILE A 178 -23.26 -6.34 -10.13
C ILE A 178 -22.04 -6.53 -9.20
N GLN A 179 -22.09 -6.00 -7.97
CA GLN A 179 -21.04 -6.22 -6.97
C GLN A 179 -20.93 -7.69 -6.51
N ASP A 180 -22.04 -8.40 -6.29
CA ASP A 180 -22.01 -9.83 -5.92
C ASP A 180 -21.44 -10.70 -7.05
N VAL A 181 -21.84 -10.44 -8.30
CA VAL A 181 -21.33 -11.13 -9.48
C VAL A 181 -19.82 -10.90 -9.62
N TRP A 182 -19.41 -9.63 -9.63
CA TRP A 182 -18.00 -9.27 -9.77
C TRP A 182 -17.13 -9.91 -8.69
N ARG A 183 -17.56 -9.91 -7.42
CA ARG A 183 -16.81 -10.54 -6.31
C ARG A 183 -16.56 -12.04 -6.53
N ARG A 184 -17.56 -12.77 -7.03
CA ARG A 184 -17.47 -14.22 -7.25
C ARG A 184 -16.52 -14.53 -8.41
N VAL A 185 -16.74 -13.91 -9.57
CA VAL A 185 -15.86 -14.10 -10.74
C VAL A 185 -14.43 -13.63 -10.46
N ALA A 186 -14.26 -12.53 -9.71
CA ALA A 186 -12.94 -12.06 -9.27
C ALA A 186 -12.21 -13.05 -8.33
N GLU A 187 -12.94 -13.95 -7.65
CA GLU A 187 -12.36 -15.01 -6.82
C GLU A 187 -12.11 -16.30 -7.62
N ASP A 188 -12.98 -16.65 -8.57
CA ASP A 188 -12.78 -17.77 -9.51
C ASP A 188 -11.49 -17.62 -10.33
N TYR A 189 -11.09 -16.37 -10.62
CA TYR A 189 -9.86 -16.04 -11.32
C TYR A 189 -8.75 -15.42 -10.43
N ALA A 190 -8.90 -15.43 -9.10
CA ALA A 190 -7.96 -14.78 -8.17
C ALA A 190 -6.50 -15.23 -8.34
N ALA A 191 -6.30 -16.53 -8.59
CA ALA A 191 -5.00 -17.19 -8.68
C ALA A 191 -4.27 -16.97 -10.02
N TRP A 192 -4.66 -15.95 -10.80
CA TRP A 192 -4.06 -15.61 -12.09
C TRP A 192 -3.89 -14.10 -12.26
N ASP A 193 -2.91 -13.68 -13.06
CA ASP A 193 -2.63 -12.27 -13.36
C ASP A 193 -3.62 -11.72 -14.40
N VAL A 194 -4.87 -11.55 -13.94
CA VAL A 194 -6.00 -11.06 -14.72
C VAL A 194 -6.85 -10.09 -13.91
N ASP A 195 -7.28 -9.03 -14.57
CA ASP A 195 -8.18 -8.03 -14.04
C ASP A 195 -9.63 -8.37 -14.42
N VAL A 196 -10.39 -8.92 -13.47
CA VAL A 196 -11.84 -9.03 -13.56
C VAL A 196 -12.42 -7.66 -13.22
N THR A 197 -13.13 -7.03 -14.17
CA THR A 197 -13.54 -5.63 -14.08
C THR A 197 -14.99 -5.40 -14.53
N THR A 198 -15.60 -4.33 -14.03
CA THR A 198 -16.87 -3.77 -14.52
C THR A 198 -16.74 -2.38 -15.16
N GLU A 199 -15.51 -1.86 -15.33
CA GLU A 199 -15.22 -0.65 -16.10
C GLU A 199 -14.86 -1.07 -17.54
N ASP A 200 -15.45 -0.45 -18.58
CA ASP A 200 -15.14 -0.83 -19.98
C ASP A 200 -13.65 -0.56 -20.27
N PRO A 201 -12.85 -1.61 -20.49
CA PRO A 201 -11.42 -1.46 -20.72
C PRO A 201 -11.12 -0.94 -22.15
N GLY A 202 -12.15 -0.87 -23.01
CA GLY A 202 -12.04 -0.58 -24.43
C GLY A 202 -11.62 -1.80 -25.25
N VAL A 203 -12.09 -1.87 -26.50
CA VAL A 203 -11.92 -3.05 -27.38
C VAL A 203 -10.46 -3.50 -27.55
N GLU A 204 -9.50 -2.58 -27.53
CA GLU A 204 -8.07 -2.90 -27.69
C GLU A 204 -7.46 -3.67 -26.51
N LYS A 205 -8.06 -3.62 -25.31
CA LYS A 205 -7.68 -4.49 -24.18
C LYS A 205 -8.39 -5.85 -24.20
N LEU A 206 -9.33 -6.05 -25.12
CA LEU A 206 -10.20 -7.23 -25.19
C LEU A 206 -9.82 -8.13 -26.38
N ARG A 207 -9.45 -7.56 -27.52
CA ARG A 207 -8.99 -8.30 -28.70
C ARG A 207 -7.48 -8.50 -28.70
N ARG A 208 -7.01 -9.63 -29.26
CA ARG A 208 -5.58 -9.90 -29.44
C ARG A 208 -5.20 -9.71 -30.91
N THR A 209 -4.41 -8.69 -31.21
CA THR A 209 -4.13 -8.25 -32.58
C THR A 209 -3.04 -9.06 -33.30
N ALA A 210 -2.13 -9.69 -32.55
CA ALA A 210 -1.01 -10.48 -33.05
C ALA A 210 -0.60 -11.60 -32.07
N SER A 211 0.25 -12.54 -32.48
CA SER A 211 0.80 -13.55 -31.56
C SER A 211 1.72 -12.94 -30.50
N SER A 212 2.46 -11.89 -30.85
CA SER A 212 3.29 -11.08 -29.95
C SER A 212 2.50 -10.12 -29.06
N ASP A 213 1.18 -10.00 -29.28
CA ASP A 213 0.31 -9.18 -28.44
C ASP A 213 0.06 -9.90 -27.12
N VAL A 214 0.30 -9.17 -26.02
CA VAL A 214 0.21 -9.63 -24.63
C VAL A 214 -0.88 -8.93 -23.84
N ALA A 215 -1.51 -7.88 -24.38
CA ALA A 215 -2.52 -7.06 -23.70
C ALA A 215 -3.90 -7.35 -24.30
N TYR A 216 -4.60 -8.37 -23.79
CA TYR A 216 -5.86 -8.86 -24.36
C TYR A 216 -6.72 -9.54 -23.30
N GLY A 217 -7.99 -9.82 -23.62
CA GLY A 217 -8.93 -10.35 -22.65
C GLY A 217 -10.12 -11.05 -23.25
N VAL A 218 -11.27 -10.90 -22.58
CA VAL A 218 -12.59 -11.23 -23.12
C VAL A 218 -13.66 -10.33 -22.50
N ARG A 219 -14.70 -10.02 -23.28
CA ARG A 219 -15.94 -9.38 -22.81
C ARG A 219 -16.96 -10.47 -22.52
N CYS A 220 -17.48 -10.50 -21.29
CA CYS A 220 -18.64 -11.30 -20.90
C CYS A 220 -19.84 -10.35 -20.83
N VAL A 221 -20.73 -10.42 -21.82
CA VAL A 221 -21.93 -9.57 -21.90
C VAL A 221 -23.04 -10.22 -21.06
N ILE A 222 -23.54 -9.49 -20.07
CA ILE A 222 -24.48 -9.98 -19.06
C ILE A 222 -25.78 -9.18 -19.16
N GLY A 223 -26.76 -9.68 -19.93
CA GLY A 223 -27.99 -8.93 -20.16
C GLY A 223 -29.08 -9.68 -20.91
N GLY A 224 -30.32 -9.23 -20.72
CA GLY A 224 -31.49 -9.72 -21.44
C GLY A 224 -31.77 -11.23 -21.33
N SER A 225 -32.19 -11.82 -22.45
CA SER A 225 -32.59 -13.23 -22.58
C SER A 225 -32.02 -13.85 -23.85
N SER A 226 -31.52 -15.08 -23.75
CA SER A 226 -31.09 -15.92 -24.87
C SER A 226 -32.16 -16.04 -25.97
N THR A 227 -33.45 -16.00 -25.61
CA THR A 227 -34.55 -16.04 -26.58
C THR A 227 -34.59 -14.85 -27.55
N GLN A 228 -33.92 -13.73 -27.25
CA GLN A 228 -33.94 -12.52 -28.10
C GLN A 228 -33.17 -12.70 -29.42
N TRP A 229 -32.09 -13.47 -29.43
CA TRP A 229 -31.27 -13.68 -30.64
C TRP A 229 -30.73 -15.11 -30.83
N LEU A 230 -30.51 -15.88 -29.76
CA LEU A 230 -29.98 -17.25 -29.85
C LEU A 230 -31.04 -18.29 -30.28
N GLY A 231 -32.32 -17.94 -30.10
CA GLY A 231 -33.47 -18.78 -30.45
C GLY A 231 -33.57 -20.08 -29.65
N ALA A 232 -32.90 -20.17 -28.50
CA ALA A 232 -32.92 -21.29 -27.56
C ALA A 232 -32.74 -20.77 -26.13
N SER A 233 -33.16 -21.55 -25.14
CA SER A 233 -33.03 -21.24 -23.72
C SER A 233 -31.67 -21.71 -23.20
N ALA A 234 -30.79 -20.79 -22.80
CA ALA A 234 -29.47 -21.09 -22.25
C ALA A 234 -29.10 -20.09 -21.15
N GLY A 235 -28.31 -20.51 -20.16
CA GLY A 235 -27.71 -19.58 -19.18
C GLY A 235 -26.64 -18.68 -19.78
N GLY A 236 -25.89 -19.21 -20.76
CA GLY A 236 -24.87 -18.49 -21.50
C GLY A 236 -24.48 -19.19 -22.81
N VAL A 237 -23.59 -18.53 -23.56
CA VAL A 237 -22.91 -19.07 -24.75
C VAL A 237 -21.50 -18.47 -24.92
N ALA A 238 -20.55 -19.30 -25.39
CA ALA A 238 -19.16 -18.91 -25.64
C ALA A 238 -18.54 -19.68 -26.81
N TYR A 239 -17.69 -19.02 -27.61
CA TYR A 239 -16.81 -19.69 -28.57
C TYR A 239 -15.63 -20.33 -27.83
N VAL A 240 -15.33 -21.59 -28.15
CA VAL A 240 -14.22 -22.34 -27.53
C VAL A 240 -12.90 -21.67 -27.90
N GLY A 241 -12.08 -21.34 -26.89
CA GLY A 241 -10.72 -20.84 -27.10
C GLY A 241 -10.61 -19.40 -27.62
N SER A 242 -11.69 -18.60 -27.62
CA SER A 242 -11.65 -17.21 -28.11
C SER A 242 -10.80 -16.25 -27.25
N PHE A 243 -10.55 -16.57 -25.97
CA PHE A 243 -9.71 -15.77 -25.07
C PHE A 243 -8.27 -15.73 -25.60
N GLY A 244 -7.85 -14.57 -26.11
CA GLY A 244 -6.55 -14.43 -26.76
C GLY A 244 -6.42 -15.18 -28.09
N GLY A 245 -7.52 -15.51 -28.76
CA GLY A 245 -7.52 -15.88 -30.18
C GLY A 245 -7.07 -14.69 -31.03
N VAL A 246 -6.18 -14.92 -32.01
CA VAL A 246 -5.58 -13.82 -32.78
C VAL A 246 -6.56 -13.30 -33.83
N VAL A 247 -7.02 -12.07 -33.63
CA VAL A 247 -7.89 -11.30 -34.53
C VAL A 247 -7.02 -10.25 -35.22
N ALA A 248 -6.55 -10.55 -36.42
CA ALA A 248 -5.56 -9.71 -37.11
C ALA A 248 -6.07 -8.27 -37.31
N ALA A 249 -5.20 -7.28 -37.02
CA ALA A 249 -5.54 -5.85 -37.01
C ALA A 249 -6.05 -5.26 -38.35
N THR A 250 -5.94 -6.01 -39.46
CA THR A 250 -6.51 -5.66 -40.77
C THR A 250 -7.95 -6.10 -40.96
N THR A 251 -8.54 -6.80 -39.99
CA THR A 251 -9.93 -7.24 -40.01
C THR A 251 -10.84 -6.18 -39.36
N THR A 252 -12.09 -6.10 -39.81
CA THR A 252 -13.12 -5.24 -39.20
C THR A 252 -13.67 -5.78 -37.87
N VAL A 253 -13.11 -6.90 -37.39
CA VAL A 253 -13.55 -7.60 -36.18
C VAL A 253 -13.11 -6.84 -34.94
N ASN A 254 -14.06 -6.65 -34.02
CA ASN A 254 -13.83 -6.02 -32.71
C ASN A 254 -13.24 -7.07 -31.75
N ASP A 255 -14.05 -7.59 -30.85
CA ASP A 255 -13.77 -8.71 -29.94
C ASP A 255 -14.60 -9.96 -30.32
N VAL A 256 -14.49 -11.03 -29.52
CA VAL A 256 -15.33 -12.23 -29.64
C VAL A 256 -15.89 -12.55 -28.24
N PRO A 257 -16.99 -11.88 -27.84
CA PRO A 257 -17.52 -11.97 -26.47
C PRO A 257 -18.04 -13.36 -26.11
N ALA A 258 -18.13 -13.61 -24.81
CA ALA A 258 -19.06 -14.56 -24.22
C ALA A 258 -20.36 -13.84 -23.84
N PHE A 259 -21.47 -14.56 -23.70
CA PHE A 259 -22.75 -14.01 -23.24
C PHE A 259 -23.32 -14.82 -22.09
N VAL A 260 -23.93 -14.12 -21.14
CA VAL A 260 -24.71 -14.66 -20.02
C VAL A 260 -26.08 -13.99 -20.03
N PHE A 261 -27.13 -14.74 -19.75
CA PHE A 261 -28.52 -14.31 -19.89
C PHE A 261 -29.26 -14.35 -18.54
N PRO A 262 -29.23 -13.25 -17.75
CA PRO A 262 -29.85 -13.17 -16.43
C PRO A 262 -31.29 -13.69 -16.34
N GLN A 263 -32.11 -13.48 -17.38
CA GLN A 263 -33.50 -13.95 -17.40
C GLN A 263 -33.65 -15.49 -17.43
N GLN A 264 -32.62 -16.23 -17.86
CA GLN A 264 -32.56 -17.70 -17.76
C GLN A 264 -31.91 -18.19 -16.45
N LEU A 265 -31.38 -17.26 -15.66
CA LEU A 265 -30.66 -17.46 -14.39
C LEU A 265 -31.40 -16.79 -13.21
N SER A 266 -32.72 -16.58 -13.36
CA SER A 266 -33.60 -15.97 -12.35
C SER A 266 -33.13 -14.61 -11.81
N ASN A 267 -32.31 -13.87 -12.57
CA ASN A 267 -31.63 -12.64 -12.16
C ASN A 267 -30.79 -12.77 -10.87
N SER A 268 -30.40 -14.00 -10.47
CA SER A 268 -29.63 -14.25 -9.26
C SER A 268 -28.15 -13.94 -9.48
N GLY A 269 -27.57 -13.03 -8.69
CA GLY A 269 -26.15 -12.69 -8.75
C GLY A 269 -25.22 -13.89 -8.62
N ARG A 270 -25.63 -14.88 -7.81
CA ARG A 270 -24.92 -16.17 -7.72
C ARG A 270 -24.95 -16.94 -9.04
N TYR A 271 -26.12 -17.15 -9.63
CA TYR A 271 -26.27 -17.97 -10.84
C TYR A 271 -25.64 -17.28 -12.07
N ILE A 272 -25.73 -15.94 -12.13
CA ILE A 272 -25.07 -15.10 -13.13
C ILE A 272 -23.54 -15.22 -13.02
N ALA A 273 -22.97 -15.19 -11.81
CA ALA A 273 -21.53 -15.32 -11.63
C ALA A 273 -20.99 -16.69 -12.04
N GLU A 274 -21.62 -17.76 -11.56
CA GLU A 274 -21.21 -19.12 -11.93
C GLU A 274 -21.31 -19.33 -13.45
N ALA A 275 -22.35 -18.80 -14.11
CA ALA A 275 -22.44 -18.79 -15.56
C ALA A 275 -21.33 -17.95 -16.21
N ALA A 276 -21.02 -16.74 -15.71
CA ALA A 276 -19.95 -15.91 -16.25
C ALA A 276 -18.58 -16.60 -16.18
N SER A 277 -18.23 -17.20 -15.04
CA SER A 277 -16.98 -17.96 -14.89
C SER A 277 -16.94 -19.19 -15.80
N HIS A 278 -18.06 -19.88 -15.99
CA HIS A 278 -18.22 -21.04 -16.88
C HIS A 278 -18.04 -20.67 -18.36
N GLU A 279 -18.71 -19.62 -18.84
CA GLU A 279 -18.60 -19.16 -20.24
C GLU A 279 -17.21 -18.57 -20.53
N VAL A 280 -16.61 -17.83 -19.60
CA VAL A 280 -15.21 -17.39 -19.72
C VAL A 280 -14.27 -18.61 -19.74
N GLY A 281 -14.55 -19.65 -18.96
CA GLY A 281 -13.85 -20.93 -19.02
C GLY A 281 -13.88 -21.56 -20.42
N HIS A 282 -15.03 -21.57 -21.10
CA HIS A 282 -15.11 -21.99 -22.50
C HIS A 282 -14.25 -21.13 -23.43
N THR A 283 -14.21 -19.80 -23.24
CA THR A 283 -13.30 -18.94 -24.02
C THR A 283 -11.83 -19.23 -23.77
N LEU A 284 -11.48 -19.78 -22.60
CA LEU A 284 -10.13 -20.26 -22.27
C LEU A 284 -9.83 -21.68 -22.80
N GLY A 285 -10.83 -22.37 -23.37
CA GLY A 285 -10.72 -23.69 -24.00
C GLY A 285 -11.22 -24.86 -23.15
N LEU A 286 -11.90 -24.59 -22.03
CA LEU A 286 -12.47 -25.62 -21.16
C LEU A 286 -13.77 -26.19 -21.76
N TYR A 287 -14.08 -27.44 -21.43
CA TYR A 287 -15.32 -28.14 -21.75
C TYR A 287 -16.10 -28.44 -20.45
N HIS A 288 -17.37 -28.86 -20.54
CA HIS A 288 -18.15 -29.13 -19.34
C HIS A 288 -17.51 -30.22 -18.45
N SER A 289 -17.72 -30.11 -17.15
CA SER A 289 -17.46 -31.19 -16.19
C SER A 289 -18.74 -32.02 -16.07
N GLY A 290 -18.85 -33.10 -16.85
CA GLY A 290 -19.99 -34.03 -16.86
C GLY A 290 -19.62 -35.45 -16.40
N GLN A 291 -20.52 -36.41 -16.60
CA GLN A 291 -20.28 -37.82 -16.28
C GLN A 291 -20.53 -38.75 -17.47
N THR A 292 -19.81 -39.87 -17.52
CA THR A 292 -19.93 -40.94 -18.53
C THR A 292 -21.29 -41.65 -18.52
N THR A 293 -22.12 -41.42 -17.51
CA THR A 293 -23.55 -41.77 -17.47
C THR A 293 -24.42 -40.91 -18.40
N GLY A 294 -23.85 -39.92 -19.08
CA GLY A 294 -24.55 -39.02 -19.99
C GLY A 294 -25.09 -37.75 -19.31
N VAL A 295 -24.68 -37.45 -18.08
CA VAL A 295 -24.93 -36.18 -17.39
C VAL A 295 -24.00 -35.13 -17.99
N GLU A 296 -24.57 -34.06 -18.56
CA GLU A 296 -23.81 -33.00 -19.24
C GLU A 296 -23.09 -32.08 -18.22
N TYR A 297 -23.79 -31.68 -17.16
CA TYR A 297 -23.28 -30.84 -16.08
C TYR A 297 -23.32 -31.61 -14.76
N TYR A 298 -22.17 -31.87 -14.17
CA TYR A 298 -22.08 -32.51 -12.87
C TYR A 298 -22.42 -31.51 -11.76
N GLY A 299 -23.49 -31.79 -11.02
CA GLY A 299 -23.95 -30.99 -9.87
C GLY A 299 -23.14 -31.19 -8.58
N GLY A 300 -21.94 -31.76 -8.68
CA GLY A 300 -21.04 -31.98 -7.56
C GLY A 300 -21.46 -33.10 -6.59
N HIS A 301 -20.80 -33.13 -5.43
CA HIS A 301 -21.08 -34.02 -4.30
C HIS A 301 -20.70 -33.32 -2.99
N ALA A 302 -21.18 -33.83 -1.85
CA ALA A 302 -21.06 -33.14 -0.55
C ALA A 302 -21.45 -31.65 -0.70
N ASP A 303 -20.55 -30.73 -0.35
CA ASP A 303 -20.72 -29.27 -0.48
C ASP A 303 -19.84 -28.64 -1.59
N TRP A 304 -19.40 -29.46 -2.55
CA TRP A 304 -18.49 -29.08 -3.64
C TRP A 304 -19.08 -29.35 -5.02
N ALA A 305 -18.78 -28.50 -6.01
CA ALA A 305 -19.02 -28.74 -7.43
C ALA A 305 -17.89 -28.13 -8.30
N PRO A 306 -17.73 -28.60 -9.55
CA PRO A 306 -16.85 -27.96 -10.50
C PRO A 306 -17.52 -26.75 -11.19
N ILE A 307 -16.78 -25.67 -11.45
CA ILE A 307 -17.25 -24.46 -12.17
C ILE A 307 -17.81 -24.83 -13.56
N MET A 308 -17.10 -25.68 -14.30
CA MET A 308 -17.55 -26.19 -15.60
C MET A 308 -18.71 -27.21 -15.51
N GLY A 309 -19.22 -27.51 -14.31
CA GLY A 309 -20.43 -28.32 -14.08
C GLY A 309 -21.63 -27.43 -13.81
N VAL A 310 -22.33 -27.66 -12.70
CA VAL A 310 -23.40 -26.76 -12.21
C VAL A 310 -23.31 -26.62 -10.69
N GLY A 311 -22.78 -25.48 -10.22
CA GLY A 311 -22.43 -25.24 -8.82
C GLY A 311 -23.52 -24.62 -7.95
N TYR A 312 -24.65 -24.21 -8.54
CA TYR A 312 -25.65 -23.28 -7.99
C TYR A 312 -26.15 -23.53 -6.56
N TYR A 313 -25.94 -24.73 -6.03
CA TYR A 313 -26.44 -25.21 -4.74
C TYR A 313 -25.33 -25.71 -3.79
N LYS A 314 -24.06 -25.32 -4.02
CA LYS A 314 -22.87 -25.73 -3.24
C LYS A 314 -22.15 -24.52 -2.64
N ASN A 315 -21.56 -24.62 -1.46
CA ASN A 315 -20.80 -23.49 -0.90
C ASN A 315 -19.37 -23.40 -1.46
N VAL A 316 -18.87 -24.47 -2.09
CA VAL A 316 -17.57 -24.52 -2.77
C VAL A 316 -17.77 -24.85 -4.25
N VAL A 317 -17.31 -23.99 -5.16
CA VAL A 317 -17.45 -24.18 -6.62
C VAL A 317 -16.11 -23.88 -7.30
N GLN A 318 -15.33 -24.91 -7.61
CA GLN A 318 -13.90 -24.77 -7.98
C GLN A 318 -13.58 -25.28 -9.40
N TRP A 319 -12.38 -24.98 -9.89
CA TRP A 319 -11.80 -25.69 -11.03
C TRP A 319 -11.50 -27.16 -10.68
N THR A 320 -11.43 -28.06 -11.66
CA THR A 320 -11.15 -29.49 -11.46
C THR A 320 -10.23 -30.06 -12.54
N ARG A 321 -9.67 -31.24 -12.29
CA ARG A 321 -8.94 -32.06 -13.28
C ARG A 321 -9.71 -33.32 -13.70
N GLY A 322 -11.00 -33.38 -13.39
CA GLY A 322 -11.83 -34.58 -13.57
C GLY A 322 -11.76 -35.56 -12.39
N ASP A 323 -11.25 -35.13 -11.24
CA ASP A 323 -11.03 -35.92 -10.02
C ASP A 323 -12.30 -36.14 -9.18
N TYR A 324 -13.40 -36.48 -9.86
CA TYR A 324 -14.71 -36.79 -9.29
C TYR A 324 -15.35 -38.02 -9.97
N PRO A 325 -16.40 -38.63 -9.39
CA PRO A 325 -16.86 -39.97 -9.79
C PRO A 325 -17.45 -39.97 -11.20
N LEU A 326 -17.04 -40.94 -12.01
CA LEU A 326 -17.52 -41.17 -13.38
C LEU A 326 -17.29 -40.00 -14.35
N SER A 327 -16.37 -39.07 -14.07
CA SER A 327 -16.07 -37.92 -14.94
C SER A 327 -15.90 -38.30 -16.41
N ASN A 328 -16.52 -37.53 -17.32
CA ASN A 328 -16.28 -37.63 -18.76
C ASN A 328 -15.20 -36.64 -19.26
N ASN A 329 -14.77 -35.69 -18.43
CA ASN A 329 -13.78 -34.67 -18.78
C ASN A 329 -12.60 -34.69 -17.80
N THR A 330 -11.40 -34.93 -18.32
CA THR A 330 -10.13 -35.00 -17.58
C THR A 330 -9.17 -33.88 -17.99
N GLN A 331 -9.69 -32.75 -18.45
CA GLN A 331 -8.91 -31.52 -18.62
C GLN A 331 -8.36 -31.06 -17.27
N ASP A 332 -7.05 -30.81 -17.18
CA ASP A 332 -6.48 -30.04 -16.07
C ASP A 332 -6.84 -28.56 -16.29
N GLN A 333 -7.98 -28.14 -15.74
CA GLN A 333 -8.55 -26.81 -16.00
C GLN A 333 -7.62 -25.71 -15.49
N VAL A 334 -6.99 -25.92 -14.34
CA VAL A 334 -6.02 -24.99 -13.75
C VAL A 334 -4.79 -24.80 -14.65
N ALA A 335 -4.22 -25.88 -15.19
CA ALA A 335 -3.09 -25.79 -16.12
C ALA A 335 -3.48 -25.15 -17.46
N LEU A 336 -4.69 -25.42 -17.96
CA LEU A 336 -5.19 -24.83 -19.22
C LEU A 336 -5.42 -23.32 -19.12
N ILE A 337 -6.04 -22.84 -18.03
CA ILE A 337 -6.16 -21.39 -17.77
C ILE A 337 -4.75 -20.77 -17.66
N SER A 338 -3.83 -21.44 -16.94
CA SER A 338 -2.43 -21.01 -16.79
C SER A 338 -1.65 -20.93 -18.13
N GLY A 339 -2.11 -21.61 -19.18
CA GLY A 339 -1.57 -21.54 -20.54
C GLY A 339 -2.05 -20.35 -21.38
N ARG A 340 -3.10 -19.63 -20.93
CA ARG A 340 -3.66 -18.43 -21.58
C ARG A 340 -3.49 -17.16 -20.73
N ILE A 341 -3.51 -17.30 -19.40
CA ILE A 341 -3.35 -16.25 -18.39
C ILE A 341 -2.22 -16.70 -17.43
N PRO A 342 -1.16 -15.91 -17.19
CA PRO A 342 -0.13 -16.26 -16.21
C PRO A 342 -0.70 -16.43 -14.79
N ARG A 343 0.00 -17.17 -13.93
CA ARG A 343 -0.23 -17.11 -12.48
C ARG A 343 0.08 -15.71 -11.94
N VAL A 344 -0.53 -15.36 -10.81
CA VAL A 344 0.01 -14.26 -9.98
C VAL A 344 1.42 -14.65 -9.50
N ALA A 345 2.26 -13.66 -9.21
CA ALA A 345 3.54 -13.94 -8.56
C ALA A 345 3.33 -14.25 -7.07
N ASP A 346 4.15 -15.15 -6.51
CA ASP A 346 4.28 -15.41 -5.07
C ASP A 346 4.46 -14.08 -4.31
N GLU A 347 3.66 -13.92 -3.25
CA GLU A 347 3.53 -12.69 -2.47
C GLU A 347 4.26 -12.81 -1.10
N HIS A 348 4.43 -14.01 -0.50
CA HIS A 348 5.19 -14.23 0.76
C HIS A 348 5.95 -15.57 0.81
N GLY A 349 7.19 -15.58 0.32
CA GLY A 349 7.94 -16.81 0.02
C GLY A 349 7.92 -17.99 1.03
N SER A 350 7.67 -19.17 0.46
CA SER A 350 7.25 -20.44 1.10
C SER A 350 8.31 -21.22 1.90
N SER A 351 9.10 -20.55 2.76
CA SER A 351 10.08 -21.23 3.62
C SER A 351 10.48 -20.39 4.83
N ALA A 352 10.99 -21.02 5.89
CA ALA A 352 11.56 -20.34 7.05
C ALA A 352 12.64 -19.29 6.70
N THR A 353 13.36 -19.47 5.58
CA THR A 353 14.38 -18.54 5.07
C THR A 353 13.83 -17.36 4.27
N THR A 354 12.68 -17.51 3.62
CA THR A 354 12.03 -16.49 2.76
C THR A 354 10.83 -15.83 3.42
N ALA A 355 10.37 -16.36 4.56
CA ALA A 355 9.21 -15.93 5.31
C ALA A 355 9.18 -14.41 5.60
N ALA A 356 8.03 -13.80 5.35
CA ALA A 356 7.76 -12.39 5.63
C ALA A 356 7.87 -12.11 7.14
N ALA A 357 8.66 -11.10 7.51
CA ALA A 357 8.91 -10.79 8.93
C ALA A 357 7.79 -9.89 9.50
N VAL A 358 7.07 -10.37 10.51
CA VAL A 358 6.03 -9.59 11.19
C VAL A 358 6.64 -8.82 12.37
N ALA A 359 6.48 -7.49 12.36
CA ALA A 359 7.19 -6.58 13.26
C ALA A 359 6.45 -6.26 14.57
N SER A 360 5.14 -6.49 14.65
CA SER A 360 4.27 -6.07 15.75
C SER A 360 3.53 -7.23 16.38
N ALA A 361 3.23 -7.10 17.68
CA ALA A 361 2.51 -8.10 18.48
C ALA A 361 1.05 -8.31 18.02
N ASP A 362 0.38 -7.23 17.61
CA ASP A 362 -0.86 -7.26 16.84
C ASP A 362 -0.50 -7.06 15.36
N PHE A 363 -1.04 -7.88 14.46
CA PHE A 363 -0.77 -7.77 13.03
C PHE A 363 -1.99 -8.04 12.15
N THR A 364 -1.93 -7.53 10.92
CA THR A 364 -2.76 -7.97 9.79
C THR A 364 -1.90 -8.28 8.58
N ALA A 365 -2.32 -9.24 7.77
CA ALA A 365 -1.68 -9.63 6.52
C ALA A 365 -2.71 -10.17 5.52
N GLY A 366 -2.26 -10.52 4.32
CA GLY A 366 -3.08 -11.16 3.30
C GLY A 366 -2.26 -11.43 2.04
N GLY A 367 -2.79 -12.29 1.19
CA GLY A 367 -2.14 -12.77 -0.04
C GLY A 367 -3.10 -13.62 -0.86
N ILE A 368 -2.60 -14.16 -1.96
CA ILE A 368 -3.31 -15.13 -2.81
C ILE A 368 -2.53 -16.44 -2.79
N ILE A 369 -3.15 -17.52 -2.32
CA ILE A 369 -2.64 -18.88 -2.57
C ILE A 369 -2.86 -19.17 -4.05
N ALA A 370 -1.78 -19.04 -4.82
CA ALA A 370 -1.77 -19.01 -6.27
C ALA A 370 -1.68 -20.40 -6.89
N ASP A 371 -0.99 -21.35 -6.27
CA ASP A 371 -1.04 -22.76 -6.64
C ASP A 371 -1.06 -23.69 -5.41
N ARG A 372 -0.92 -25.01 -5.62
CA ARG A 372 -1.10 -26.05 -4.59
C ARG A 372 0.19 -26.46 -3.87
N ALA A 373 1.33 -25.88 -4.25
CA ALA A 373 2.59 -25.95 -3.53
C ALA A 373 2.99 -24.57 -2.96
N ASP A 374 2.19 -23.56 -3.24
CA ASP A 374 2.30 -22.21 -2.72
C ASP A 374 1.87 -22.17 -1.25
N GLN A 375 2.69 -21.54 -0.41
CA GLN A 375 2.45 -21.38 1.01
C GLN A 375 3.01 -20.04 1.45
N ASP A 376 2.19 -19.21 2.10
CA ASP A 376 2.65 -17.94 2.64
C ASP A 376 3.17 -18.14 4.07
N TRP A 377 4.49 -17.93 4.26
CA TRP A 377 5.14 -18.07 5.57
C TRP A 377 5.37 -16.70 6.23
N PHE A 378 4.85 -16.51 7.44
CA PHE A 378 5.01 -15.29 8.24
C PHE A 378 5.84 -15.59 9.50
N ARG A 379 7.07 -15.06 9.58
CA ARG A 379 7.96 -15.21 10.74
C ARG A 379 7.57 -14.25 11.85
N ILE A 380 7.29 -14.78 13.02
CA ILE A 380 6.93 -14.04 14.23
C ILE A 380 7.96 -14.28 15.35
N THR A 381 8.10 -13.31 16.26
CA THR A 381 8.86 -13.47 17.50
C THR A 381 7.92 -13.25 18.67
N ALA A 382 7.55 -14.33 19.36
CA ALA A 382 6.56 -14.33 20.43
C ALA A 382 7.22 -14.37 21.82
N GLY A 383 6.60 -13.71 22.79
CA GLY A 383 6.82 -13.95 24.22
C GLY A 383 6.04 -15.16 24.73
N ALA A 384 6.30 -15.58 25.96
CA ALA A 384 5.57 -16.69 26.57
C ALA A 384 4.09 -16.33 26.81
N GLY A 385 3.18 -17.18 26.34
CA GLY A 385 1.72 -16.97 26.40
C GLY A 385 1.04 -17.44 25.11
N THR A 386 -0.14 -16.92 24.76
CA THR A 386 -0.94 -17.46 23.65
C THR A 386 -0.74 -16.69 22.35
N VAL A 387 -0.33 -17.39 21.29
CA VAL A 387 -0.42 -16.91 19.90
C VAL A 387 -1.84 -17.15 19.40
N ASN A 388 -2.51 -16.09 18.93
CA ASN A 388 -3.82 -16.15 18.30
C ASN A 388 -3.72 -15.67 16.85
N VAL A 389 -4.33 -16.38 15.92
CA VAL A 389 -4.44 -15.98 14.50
C VAL A 389 -5.84 -16.32 14.00
N SER A 390 -6.46 -15.38 13.30
CA SER A 390 -7.76 -15.52 12.63
C SER A 390 -7.53 -15.35 11.13
N GLY A 391 -7.63 -16.45 10.39
CA GLY A 391 -7.53 -16.49 8.93
C GLY A 391 -8.91 -16.49 8.28
N LEU A 392 -9.20 -15.42 7.54
CA LEU A 392 -10.41 -15.24 6.75
C LEU A 392 -10.11 -15.47 5.26
N VAL A 393 -11.12 -15.85 4.50
CA VAL A 393 -11.07 -16.06 3.05
C VAL A 393 -12.07 -15.15 2.34
N ALA A 394 -11.94 -15.01 1.03
CA ALA A 394 -12.89 -14.26 0.21
C ALA A 394 -14.35 -14.65 0.46
N GLN A 395 -15.26 -13.71 0.23
CA GLN A 395 -16.70 -13.89 0.45
C GLN A 395 -17.47 -13.28 -0.72
N PRO A 396 -18.66 -13.78 -1.06
CA PRO A 396 -19.42 -14.84 -0.37
C PRO A 396 -19.18 -16.26 -0.91
N SER A 397 -18.24 -16.44 -1.84
CA SER A 397 -17.96 -17.72 -2.51
C SER A 397 -16.44 -17.99 -2.49
N PRO A 398 -15.85 -18.39 -1.35
CA PRO A 398 -14.43 -18.70 -1.26
C PRO A 398 -14.08 -19.96 -2.05
N ASN A 399 -13.05 -19.86 -2.88
CA ASN A 399 -12.42 -21.03 -3.51
C ASN A 399 -11.28 -21.59 -2.67
N LEU A 400 -10.57 -20.73 -1.93
CA LEU A 400 -9.61 -21.12 -0.90
C LEU A 400 -10.33 -21.69 0.34
N ASN A 401 -10.05 -22.95 0.66
CA ASN A 401 -10.31 -23.56 1.96
C ASN A 401 -9.01 -23.45 2.78
N LEU A 402 -9.00 -22.57 3.77
CA LEU A 402 -7.77 -22.11 4.42
C LEU A 402 -7.21 -23.15 5.39
N SER A 403 -5.91 -23.39 5.33
CA SER A 403 -5.13 -24.02 6.39
C SER A 403 -4.27 -22.96 7.11
N LEU A 404 -4.12 -23.13 8.42
CA LEU A 404 -3.14 -22.40 9.22
C LEU A 404 -2.34 -23.39 10.05
N SER A 405 -1.01 -23.31 9.99
CA SER A 405 -0.09 -24.04 10.87
C SER A 405 0.75 -23.06 11.68
N LEU A 406 1.14 -23.46 12.89
CA LEU A 406 2.25 -22.83 13.61
C LEU A 406 3.44 -23.78 13.57
N VAL A 407 4.57 -23.30 13.06
CA VAL A 407 5.82 -24.04 12.90
C VAL A 407 6.88 -23.43 13.84
N ASP A 408 7.70 -24.25 14.48
CA ASP A 408 8.74 -23.79 15.39
C ASP A 408 10.03 -23.34 14.65
N ALA A 409 11.01 -22.85 15.41
CA ALA A 409 12.31 -22.45 14.88
C ALA A 409 13.12 -23.59 14.22
N ASN A 410 12.73 -24.86 14.41
CA ASN A 410 13.38 -26.04 13.84
C ASN A 410 12.68 -26.54 12.55
N GLY A 411 11.57 -25.91 12.15
CA GLY A 411 10.74 -26.36 11.02
C GLY A 411 9.73 -27.45 11.37
N VAL A 412 9.48 -27.72 12.66
CA VAL A 412 8.50 -28.71 13.12
C VAL A 412 7.14 -28.04 13.29
N VAL A 413 6.08 -28.64 12.73
CA VAL A 413 4.70 -28.20 12.98
C VAL A 413 4.37 -28.36 14.46
N PHE A 414 4.30 -27.24 15.17
CA PHE A 414 3.99 -27.14 16.59
C PHE A 414 2.48 -27.25 16.84
N ALA A 415 1.66 -26.67 15.95
CA ALA A 415 0.21 -26.75 16.03
C ALA A 415 -0.48 -26.58 14.66
N GLN A 416 -1.72 -27.04 14.59
CA GLN A 416 -2.64 -26.89 13.45
C GLN A 416 -3.85 -26.05 13.86
N GLY A 417 -4.34 -25.21 12.95
CA GLY A 417 -5.54 -24.41 13.14
C GLY A 417 -6.84 -25.22 13.03
N THR A 418 -7.88 -24.75 13.71
CA THR A 418 -9.25 -25.28 13.60
C THR A 418 -9.99 -24.59 12.45
N ALA A 419 -10.85 -25.32 11.74
CA ALA A 419 -11.62 -24.75 10.64
C ALA A 419 -12.71 -23.77 11.15
N ALA A 420 -12.88 -22.67 10.43
CA ALA A 420 -13.83 -21.59 10.71
C ALA A 420 -14.67 -21.32 9.44
N GLY A 421 -15.54 -22.28 9.11
CA GLY A 421 -16.08 -22.38 7.75
C GLY A 421 -14.97 -22.75 6.78
N MET A 422 -14.81 -21.96 5.72
CA MET A 422 -13.68 -22.04 4.78
C MET A 422 -12.45 -21.24 5.25
N GLY A 423 -12.56 -20.47 6.34
CA GLY A 423 -11.42 -19.88 7.04
C GLY A 423 -10.79 -20.84 8.07
N ALA A 424 -9.81 -20.37 8.81
CA ALA A 424 -9.18 -21.14 9.88
C ALA A 424 -8.69 -20.25 11.03
N ASN A 425 -8.75 -20.77 12.26
CA ASN A 425 -8.34 -20.07 13.48
C ASN A 425 -7.26 -20.86 14.23
N LEU A 426 -6.33 -20.15 14.86
CA LEU A 426 -5.26 -20.68 15.70
C LEU A 426 -5.33 -19.98 17.07
N SER A 427 -5.27 -20.73 18.16
CA SER A 427 -5.09 -20.19 19.51
C SER A 427 -4.29 -21.19 20.33
N VAL A 428 -3.00 -20.90 20.55
CA VAL A 428 -2.01 -21.89 21.01
C VAL A 428 -1.04 -21.26 22.02
N PRO A 429 -0.82 -21.87 23.19
CA PRO A 429 0.20 -21.43 24.14
C PRO A 429 1.61 -21.78 23.65
N VAL A 430 2.51 -20.82 23.67
CA VAL A 430 3.93 -20.94 23.27
C VAL A 430 4.87 -20.49 24.38
N THR A 431 6.11 -20.97 24.32
CA THR A 431 7.26 -20.38 25.02
C THR A 431 7.78 -19.15 24.27
N GLY A 432 8.58 -18.31 24.92
CA GLY A 432 9.25 -17.20 24.22
C GLY A 432 10.22 -17.72 23.15
N GLY A 433 10.09 -17.24 21.91
CA GLY A 433 10.91 -17.72 20.78
C GLY A 433 10.40 -17.29 19.40
N THR A 434 11.11 -17.74 18.36
CA THR A 434 10.72 -17.53 16.95
C THR A 434 9.80 -18.66 16.49
N TYR A 435 8.71 -18.29 15.82
CA TYR A 435 7.76 -19.21 15.20
C TYR A 435 7.42 -18.71 13.78
N TYR A 436 6.81 -19.57 12.98
CA TYR A 436 6.28 -19.24 11.66
C TYR A 436 4.80 -19.58 11.61
N ILE A 437 3.96 -18.60 11.26
CA ILE A 437 2.58 -18.86 10.85
C ILE A 437 2.66 -19.23 9.37
N VAL A 438 2.16 -20.42 9.01
CA VAL A 438 2.13 -20.90 7.62
C VAL A 438 0.69 -20.96 7.15
N VAL A 439 0.41 -20.31 6.03
CA VAL A 439 -0.87 -20.34 5.32
C VAL A 439 -0.75 -21.27 4.13
N ASP A 440 -1.79 -22.07 3.89
CA ASP A 440 -1.82 -23.07 2.81
C ASP A 440 -3.28 -23.31 2.36
N GLY A 441 -3.49 -23.83 1.15
CA GLY A 441 -4.77 -24.34 0.68
C GLY A 441 -4.95 -25.82 1.04
N LYS A 442 -6.19 -26.26 1.31
CA LYS A 442 -6.44 -27.68 1.63
C LYS A 442 -7.71 -28.24 1.01
N GLY A 443 -7.67 -29.53 0.70
CA GLY A 443 -8.88 -30.30 0.42
C GLY A 443 -9.79 -30.44 1.64
N SER A 444 -11.04 -30.87 1.42
CA SER A 444 -11.93 -31.31 2.50
C SER A 444 -11.61 -32.76 2.91
N THR A 445 -11.51 -33.66 1.93
CA THR A 445 -10.96 -35.02 2.05
C THR A 445 -10.31 -35.42 0.73
N ASN A 446 -9.43 -36.43 0.75
CA ASN A 446 -8.90 -37.03 -0.48
C ASN A 446 -9.77 -38.18 -1.03
N ASP A 447 -11.04 -38.28 -0.60
CA ASP A 447 -12.01 -39.26 -1.11
C ASP A 447 -12.93 -38.59 -2.15
N PRO A 448 -12.80 -38.90 -3.46
CA PRO A 448 -13.57 -38.26 -4.52
C PRO A 448 -15.08 -38.57 -4.49
N LEU A 449 -15.56 -39.41 -3.57
CA LEU A 449 -16.99 -39.62 -3.34
C LEU A 449 -17.59 -38.67 -2.28
N THR A 450 -16.77 -38.14 -1.37
CA THR A 450 -17.24 -37.40 -0.18
C THR A 450 -16.55 -36.05 0.04
N GLY A 451 -15.49 -35.74 -0.70
CA GLY A 451 -14.77 -34.47 -0.62
C GLY A 451 -13.88 -34.21 -1.84
N TYR A 452 -13.20 -33.07 -1.78
CA TYR A 452 -12.36 -32.52 -2.85
C TYR A 452 -10.92 -32.35 -2.37
N THR A 453 -9.96 -32.52 -3.30
CA THR A 453 -8.52 -32.38 -3.03
C THR A 453 -8.09 -30.91 -2.94
N ASP A 454 -6.85 -30.67 -2.53
CA ASP A 454 -6.21 -29.35 -2.48
C ASP A 454 -6.05 -28.67 -3.85
N TYR A 455 -6.13 -29.44 -4.95
CA TYR A 455 -5.84 -29.02 -6.34
C TYR A 455 -6.35 -27.63 -6.77
N ALA A 456 -7.55 -27.26 -6.34
CA ALA A 456 -8.17 -25.97 -6.67
C ALA A 456 -8.62 -25.18 -5.42
N SER A 457 -8.04 -25.48 -4.25
CA SER A 457 -8.20 -24.67 -3.04
C SER A 457 -7.32 -23.41 -3.11
N LEU A 458 -7.58 -22.57 -4.10
CA LEU A 458 -6.79 -21.39 -4.46
C LEU A 458 -7.65 -20.13 -4.28
N GLY A 459 -7.03 -18.99 -3.94
CA GLY A 459 -7.77 -17.75 -3.73
C GLY A 459 -7.18 -16.81 -2.70
N ARG A 460 -7.95 -15.78 -2.32
CA ARG A 460 -7.54 -14.72 -1.39
C ARG A 460 -7.80 -15.09 0.06
N PHE A 461 -6.83 -14.76 0.91
CA PHE A 461 -7.01 -14.76 2.37
C PHE A 461 -6.61 -13.41 2.99
N SER A 462 -7.06 -13.20 4.23
CA SER A 462 -6.49 -12.21 5.12
C SER A 462 -6.30 -12.79 6.52
N LEU A 463 -5.23 -12.37 7.18
CA LEU A 463 -4.94 -12.71 8.57
C LEU A 463 -5.15 -11.49 9.45
N SER A 464 -5.66 -11.73 10.66
CA SER A 464 -5.35 -10.92 11.82
C SER A 464 -4.78 -11.82 12.92
N GLY A 465 -3.96 -11.28 13.82
CA GLY A 465 -3.49 -12.06 14.96
C GLY A 465 -2.85 -11.23 16.05
N SER A 466 -2.69 -11.85 17.21
CA SER A 466 -2.11 -11.24 18.40
C SER A 466 -1.32 -12.25 19.24
N TRP A 467 -0.17 -11.85 19.74
CA TRP A 467 0.66 -12.62 20.69
C TRP A 467 1.32 -11.70 21.73
N PRO A 468 1.74 -12.21 22.90
CA PRO A 468 2.57 -11.44 23.81
C PRO A 468 3.85 -11.03 23.11
N ALA A 469 4.23 -9.75 23.18
CA ALA A 469 5.52 -9.30 22.68
C ALA A 469 6.66 -10.10 23.36
N ALA A 470 7.69 -10.46 22.60
CA ALA A 470 8.88 -11.06 23.19
C ALA A 470 9.55 -10.06 24.13
N VAL A 471 9.67 -10.43 25.41
CA VAL A 471 10.40 -9.62 26.40
C VAL A 471 11.88 -9.67 26.02
N VAL A 472 12.35 -8.62 25.35
CA VAL A 472 13.78 -8.35 25.21
C VAL A 472 14.27 -8.04 26.62
N VAL A 473 15.07 -8.94 27.19
CA VAL A 473 15.66 -8.71 28.51
C VAL A 473 16.81 -7.73 28.33
N ASN A 474 16.69 -6.53 28.91
CA ASN A 474 17.65 -5.43 28.81
C ASN A 474 17.68 -4.80 27.39
N GLN A 475 16.69 -3.96 27.10
CA GLN A 475 16.73 -3.10 25.92
C GLN A 475 17.71 -1.93 26.17
N PRO A 476 18.63 -1.59 25.24
CA PRO A 476 19.56 -0.49 25.48
C PRO A 476 18.86 0.87 25.65
N PRO A 477 19.33 1.72 26.59
CA PRO A 477 18.75 3.02 26.87
C PRO A 477 18.96 4.02 25.71
N VAL A 478 18.23 5.13 25.74
CA VAL A 478 18.34 6.22 24.77
C VAL A 478 19.05 7.41 25.40
N ALA A 479 20.32 7.61 25.04
CA ALA A 479 21.12 8.77 25.44
C ALA A 479 20.64 10.05 24.73
N SER A 480 20.36 11.10 25.49
CA SER A 480 19.94 12.41 24.96
C SER A 480 20.74 13.55 25.56
N THR A 481 21.08 14.54 24.74
CA THR A 481 21.75 15.79 25.14
C THR A 481 20.89 17.04 24.89
N ALA A 482 19.59 16.84 24.66
CA ALA A 482 18.62 17.92 24.43
C ALA A 482 18.60 18.92 25.58
N ASP A 483 18.24 20.18 25.27
CA ASP A 483 18.25 21.35 26.18
C ASP A 483 19.63 21.78 26.73
N THR A 484 20.72 21.18 26.25
CA THR A 484 22.08 21.69 26.50
C THR A 484 22.22 23.14 25.99
N SER A 485 22.80 24.02 26.81
CA SER A 485 22.85 25.46 26.57
C SER A 485 24.29 26.02 26.61
N PRO A 486 24.73 26.90 25.69
CA PRO A 486 23.97 27.47 24.58
C PRO A 486 23.49 26.44 23.56
N ALA A 487 22.34 26.69 22.94
CA ALA A 487 21.70 25.75 22.03
C ALA A 487 22.59 25.41 20.83
N VAL A 488 22.48 24.16 20.36
CA VAL A 488 23.22 23.65 19.20
C VAL A 488 22.84 24.45 17.94
N SER A 489 23.84 24.95 17.21
CA SER A 489 23.60 25.65 15.94
C SER A 489 23.14 24.69 14.83
N ALA A 490 22.62 25.23 13.73
CA ALA A 490 22.22 24.46 12.55
C ALA A 490 23.35 23.57 11.96
N ASN A 491 24.61 23.84 12.31
CA ASN A 491 25.78 23.06 11.89
C ASN A 491 26.20 22.03 12.97
N GLY A 492 25.30 21.61 13.86
CA GLY A 492 25.55 20.56 14.87
C GLY A 492 26.57 20.91 15.95
N THR A 493 26.94 22.19 16.08
CA THR A 493 28.04 22.66 16.93
C THR A 493 27.59 23.77 17.88
N ILE A 494 28.07 23.75 19.13
CA ILE A 494 27.92 24.84 20.10
C ILE A 494 29.22 25.67 20.09
N SER A 495 29.14 26.98 19.89
CA SER A 495 30.32 27.83 19.65
C SER A 495 30.39 29.06 20.55
N GLY A 496 31.60 29.46 20.94
CA GLY A 496 31.85 30.68 21.71
C GLY A 496 33.33 31.04 21.86
N THR A 497 33.63 32.05 22.69
CA THR A 497 35.00 32.50 22.97
C THR A 497 35.45 32.11 24.38
N ALA A 498 36.70 31.68 24.54
CA ALA A 498 37.30 31.39 25.84
C ALA A 498 37.29 32.63 26.78
N PRO A 499 37.03 32.47 28.08
CA PRO A 499 36.53 31.25 28.73
C PRO A 499 35.05 31.01 28.41
N PHE A 500 34.72 29.85 27.84
CA PHE A 500 33.37 29.54 27.34
C PHE A 500 32.67 28.52 28.23
N SER A 501 31.46 28.82 28.69
CA SER A 501 30.69 27.97 29.61
C SER A 501 29.50 27.32 28.90
N VAL A 502 29.34 26.01 29.09
CA VAL A 502 28.25 25.19 28.53
C VAL A 502 27.59 24.41 29.66
N SER A 503 26.25 24.47 29.72
CA SER A 503 25.40 23.73 30.65
C SER A 503 24.89 22.47 29.95
N PHE A 504 25.56 21.34 30.18
CA PHE A 504 25.20 20.05 29.63
C PHE A 504 24.00 19.44 30.35
N VAL A 505 23.03 18.95 29.59
CA VAL A 505 21.79 18.35 30.07
C VAL A 505 21.73 16.91 29.58
N GLY A 506 21.64 15.95 30.50
CA GLY A 506 21.61 14.51 30.21
C GLY A 506 20.38 13.80 30.77
N ASN A 507 19.66 14.41 31.72
CA ASN A 507 18.45 13.84 32.32
C ASN A 507 17.24 13.73 31.38
N ASN A 508 17.38 14.18 30.13
CA ASN A 508 16.46 13.93 29.02
C ASN A 508 16.67 12.54 28.37
N SER A 509 17.62 11.75 28.86
CA SER A 509 17.82 10.35 28.47
C SER A 509 16.75 9.44 29.09
N SER A 510 16.33 8.39 28.39
CA SER A 510 15.26 7.48 28.82
C SER A 510 15.65 6.02 28.64
N ASP A 511 14.91 5.13 29.30
CA ASP A 511 15.12 3.68 29.25
C ASP A 511 13.79 2.98 28.95
N PRO A 512 13.67 2.15 27.89
CA PRO A 512 12.37 1.58 27.48
C PRO A 512 11.81 0.48 28.39
N ASP A 513 12.66 -0.36 29.00
CA ASP A 513 12.26 -1.47 29.88
C ASP A 513 12.72 -1.30 31.35
N GLY A 514 13.29 -0.14 31.71
CA GLY A 514 13.87 0.10 33.03
C GLY A 514 14.02 1.56 33.46
N LEU A 515 15.16 1.87 34.09
CA LEU A 515 15.56 3.16 34.65
C LEU A 515 17.05 3.40 34.40
N ILE A 516 17.42 4.63 34.00
CA ILE A 516 18.83 5.05 33.93
C ILE A 516 19.46 5.05 35.33
N ALA A 517 20.41 4.13 35.55
CA ALA A 517 21.13 3.97 36.80
C ALA A 517 22.34 4.91 36.94
N SER A 518 23.01 5.27 35.83
CA SER A 518 24.14 6.20 35.88
C SER A 518 24.37 7.01 34.60
N TYR A 519 25.11 8.11 34.75
CA TYR A 519 25.50 9.05 33.70
C TYR A 519 27.02 9.24 33.78
N LEU A 520 27.70 9.33 32.63
CA LEU A 520 29.11 9.70 32.52
C LEU A 520 29.29 10.65 31.35
N TRP A 521 29.61 11.90 31.65
CA TRP A 521 30.10 12.89 30.69
C TRP A 521 31.63 12.82 30.60
N ASP A 522 32.15 12.72 29.38
CA ASP A 522 33.50 13.13 29.01
C ASP A 522 33.39 14.44 28.23
N PHE A 523 34.16 15.47 28.60
CA PHE A 523 34.11 16.78 27.95
C PHE A 523 35.10 16.93 26.78
N GLY A 524 35.89 15.89 26.48
CA GLY A 524 36.90 15.91 25.40
C GLY A 524 38.12 16.78 25.69
N ASP A 525 38.22 17.37 26.88
CA ASP A 525 39.39 18.13 27.38
C ASP A 525 40.18 17.37 28.47
N GLY A 526 39.89 16.08 28.66
CA GLY A 526 40.48 15.23 29.69
C GLY A 526 39.79 15.31 31.06
N THR A 527 38.66 16.01 31.17
CA THR A 527 37.85 16.04 32.39
C THR A 527 36.47 15.39 32.18
N THR A 528 35.90 14.86 33.26
CA THR A 528 34.64 14.09 33.25
C THR A 528 33.67 14.52 34.35
N SER A 529 32.41 14.09 34.28
CA SER A 529 31.40 14.26 35.33
C SER A 529 30.46 13.05 35.40
N ILE A 530 29.99 12.71 36.61
CA ILE A 530 28.97 11.66 36.85
C ILE A 530 27.58 12.21 37.17
N LEU A 531 27.41 13.55 37.11
CA LEU A 531 26.10 14.19 37.27
C LEU A 531 25.34 14.12 35.94
N SER A 532 24.03 13.87 35.98
CA SER A 532 23.17 13.89 34.80
C SER A 532 23.22 15.24 34.07
N ASN A 533 23.15 16.33 34.82
CA ASN A 533 23.26 17.70 34.32
C ASN A 533 24.45 18.41 34.98
N VAL A 534 25.25 19.15 34.20
CA VAL A 534 26.53 19.71 34.65
C VAL A 534 26.97 20.92 33.82
N THR A 535 27.41 21.99 34.49
CA THR A 535 28.02 23.16 33.84
C THR A 535 29.53 22.98 33.75
N LYS A 536 30.09 23.14 32.55
CA LYS A 536 31.51 22.99 32.23
C LYS A 536 32.03 24.23 31.50
N THR A 537 33.14 24.79 32.00
CA THR A 537 33.84 25.91 31.36
C THR A 537 35.11 25.44 30.67
N TYR A 538 35.22 25.72 29.37
CA TYR A 538 36.42 25.53 28.56
C TYR A 538 37.29 26.80 28.63
N GLN A 539 38.49 26.65 29.19
CA GLN A 539 39.40 27.78 29.49
C GLN A 539 40.33 28.14 28.31
N ALA A 540 40.52 27.23 27.37
CA ALA A 540 41.40 27.39 26.21
C ALA A 540 40.59 27.38 24.91
N ALA A 541 41.18 27.92 23.84
CA ALA A 541 40.65 27.77 22.49
C ALA A 541 40.95 26.36 21.96
N GLY A 542 39.98 25.77 21.26
CA GLY A 542 40.06 24.40 20.78
C GLY A 542 38.70 23.87 20.31
N ASN A 543 38.71 22.72 19.65
CA ASN A 543 37.51 21.96 19.32
C ASN A 543 37.45 20.73 20.23
N TYR A 544 36.32 20.53 20.91
CA TYR A 544 36.11 19.45 21.87
C TYR A 544 34.88 18.64 21.47
N THR A 545 34.94 17.31 21.64
CA THR A 545 33.79 16.42 21.46
C THR A 545 33.35 15.97 22.84
N ALA A 546 32.30 16.60 23.37
CA ALA A 546 31.69 16.16 24.62
C ALA A 546 30.82 14.92 24.33
N ARG A 547 30.94 13.88 25.17
CA ARG A 547 30.20 12.63 25.04
C ARG A 547 29.49 12.31 26.35
N LEU A 548 28.18 12.18 26.30
CA LEU A 548 27.39 11.50 27.32
C LEU A 548 27.45 9.99 27.05
N THR A 549 27.66 9.21 28.11
CA THR A 549 27.34 7.78 28.19
C THR A 549 26.31 7.59 29.30
N VAL A 550 25.23 6.86 29.04
CA VAL A 550 24.25 6.45 30.07
C VAL A 550 24.25 4.94 30.23
N THR A 551 23.90 4.47 31.42
CA THR A 551 23.79 3.06 31.80
C THR A 551 22.47 2.85 32.53
N ASP A 552 21.68 1.86 32.13
CA ASP A 552 20.42 1.42 32.77
C ASP A 552 20.66 0.55 34.02
N ASN A 553 19.57 0.12 34.67
CA ASN A 553 19.59 -0.75 35.85
C ASN A 553 19.94 -2.22 35.56
N SER A 554 20.03 -2.62 34.30
CA SER A 554 20.36 -3.97 33.83
C SER A 554 21.80 -4.08 33.30
N GLY A 555 22.46 -2.93 33.07
CA GLY A 555 23.86 -2.79 32.70
C GLY A 555 24.15 -2.63 31.20
N ALA A 556 23.15 -2.38 30.35
CA ALA A 556 23.44 -1.93 28.98
C ALA A 556 23.88 -0.44 28.97
N THR A 557 24.27 0.07 27.80
CA THR A 557 24.75 1.46 27.68
C THR A 557 24.42 2.06 26.34
N ALA A 558 24.29 3.39 26.32
CA ALA A 558 24.18 4.18 25.09
C ALA A 558 24.95 5.49 25.20
N THR A 559 25.26 6.11 24.04
CA THR A 559 26.07 7.34 23.98
C THR A 559 25.49 8.38 23.04
N ALA A 560 25.63 9.65 23.42
CA ALA A 560 25.32 10.81 22.58
C ALA A 560 26.45 11.84 22.64
N THR A 561 26.65 12.61 21.57
CA THR A 561 27.82 13.50 21.42
C THR A 561 27.45 14.92 20.99
N LEU A 562 28.21 15.91 21.48
CA LEU A 562 28.10 17.32 21.12
C LEU A 562 29.47 17.87 20.71
N LEU A 563 29.51 18.62 19.60
CA LEU A 563 30.70 19.33 19.15
C LEU A 563 30.73 20.73 19.77
N ILE A 564 31.83 21.07 20.45
CA ILE A 564 32.06 22.38 21.08
C ILE A 564 33.24 23.07 20.41
N ALA A 565 33.04 24.28 19.87
CA ALA A 565 34.08 25.07 19.21
C ALA A 565 34.39 26.35 20.01
N VAL A 566 35.60 26.44 20.55
CA VAL A 566 36.03 27.54 21.42
C VAL A 566 37.09 28.38 20.72
N ALA A 567 36.75 29.63 20.41
CA ALA A 567 37.67 30.62 19.84
C ALA A 567 38.50 31.32 20.92
N ALA A 568 39.68 31.83 20.55
CA ALA A 568 40.53 32.60 21.45
C ALA A 568 39.94 33.99 21.75
N THR A 569 40.15 34.48 22.97
CA THR A 569 39.79 35.86 23.36
C THR A 569 40.67 36.87 22.58
N PRO A 570 40.10 37.89 21.91
CA PRO A 570 40.92 38.89 21.23
C PRO A 570 41.67 39.80 22.24
N PRO A 571 42.93 40.17 21.99
CA PRO A 571 43.76 40.92 22.94
C PRO A 571 43.31 42.38 23.10
N SER A 572 42.97 42.78 24.32
CA SER A 572 42.39 44.09 24.64
C SER A 572 43.43 45.15 25.08
N THR A 573 44.05 45.85 24.12
CA THR A 573 44.91 47.02 24.41
C THR A 573 44.59 48.24 23.54
N MET A 574 43.41 48.83 23.72
CA MET A 574 43.08 50.11 23.08
C MET A 574 43.86 51.27 23.72
N ARG A 575 44.97 51.66 23.09
CA ARG A 575 45.73 52.86 23.47
C ARG A 575 44.96 54.09 23.01
N TYR A 576 44.65 55.01 23.93
CA TYR A 576 44.01 56.28 23.61
C TYR A 576 44.82 57.50 24.06
N VAL A 577 44.52 58.65 23.48
CA VAL A 577 44.97 59.99 23.90
C VAL A 577 43.77 60.90 24.17
N ASN A 578 43.95 61.84 25.09
CA ASN A 578 42.92 62.81 25.46
C ASN A 578 43.52 64.19 25.79
N VAL A 579 42.70 65.23 25.64
CA VAL A 579 42.97 66.58 26.16
C VAL A 579 42.85 66.52 27.68
N SER A 580 43.92 66.88 28.38
CA SER A 580 43.94 66.92 29.86
C SER A 580 43.90 68.35 30.42
N GLY A 581 44.06 69.38 29.58
CA GLY A 581 44.02 70.77 30.03
C GLY A 581 44.11 71.75 28.86
N ILE A 582 43.38 72.86 28.97
CA ILE A 582 43.54 74.05 28.12
C ILE A 582 43.63 75.24 29.07
N THR A 583 44.74 75.97 29.03
CA THR A 583 44.92 77.22 29.79
C THR A 583 45.01 78.40 28.84
N MET A 584 44.55 79.58 29.25
CA MET A 584 44.58 80.81 28.45
C MET A 584 44.86 82.02 29.36
N ALA A 585 45.65 82.99 28.88
CA ALA A 585 46.00 84.19 29.63
C ALA A 585 46.23 85.42 28.71
N TRP A 586 45.88 86.61 29.22
CA TRP A 586 46.21 87.89 28.60
C TRP A 586 47.65 88.28 28.94
N VAL A 587 48.48 88.49 27.92
CA VAL A 587 49.89 88.89 28.08
C VAL A 587 50.06 90.33 27.61
N LYS A 588 50.45 91.22 28.53
CA LYS A 588 50.83 92.60 28.20
C LYS A 588 52.23 92.58 27.58
N SER A 589 52.36 93.06 26.34
CA SER A 589 53.64 93.08 25.60
C SER A 589 54.34 94.44 25.67
N THR A 590 53.59 95.53 25.79
CA THR A 590 54.08 96.91 26.02
C THR A 590 53.05 97.68 26.85
N SER A 591 53.24 98.99 27.09
CA SER A 591 52.19 99.86 27.62
C SER A 591 50.92 99.86 26.74
N THR A 592 51.10 99.89 25.42
CA THR A 592 50.05 100.05 24.41
C THR A 592 49.59 98.77 23.72
N SER A 593 50.26 97.63 23.92
CA SER A 593 49.95 96.38 23.22
C SER A 593 49.98 95.12 24.11
N GLY A 594 49.15 94.14 23.76
CA GLY A 594 49.14 92.80 24.34
C GLY A 594 48.75 91.73 23.31
N TYR A 595 48.75 90.47 23.75
CA TYR A 595 48.27 89.30 23.01
C TYR A 595 47.63 88.30 23.98
N ILE A 596 46.88 87.32 23.49
CA ILE A 596 46.43 86.17 24.28
C ILE A 596 47.36 85.00 23.99
N THR A 597 47.85 84.34 25.04
CA THR A 597 48.50 83.03 24.94
C THR A 597 47.56 81.96 25.47
N GLY A 598 47.63 80.75 24.93
CA GLY A 598 46.99 79.59 25.53
C GLY A 598 47.73 78.29 25.21
N THR A 599 47.68 77.33 26.14
CA THR A 599 48.38 76.05 26.01
C THR A 599 47.41 74.89 26.18
N VAL A 600 47.36 74.02 25.17
CA VAL A 600 46.62 72.75 25.17
C VAL A 600 47.59 71.63 25.55
N THR A 601 47.21 70.77 26.49
CA THR A 601 47.99 69.62 26.95
C THR A 601 47.28 68.31 26.61
N ILE A 602 47.94 67.43 25.85
CA ILE A 602 47.49 66.08 25.51
C ILE A 602 48.27 65.05 26.32
N LEU A 603 47.56 64.10 26.92
CA LEU A 603 48.13 62.94 27.59
C LEU A 603 47.66 61.64 26.91
N ASP A 604 48.38 60.55 27.17
CA ASP A 604 47.91 59.21 26.85
C ASP A 604 47.07 58.59 27.98
N HIS A 605 46.48 57.43 27.71
CA HIS A 605 45.74 56.59 28.66
C HIS A 605 46.49 56.24 29.96
N ALA A 606 47.83 56.34 30.00
CA ALA A 606 48.66 56.13 31.18
C ALA A 606 49.01 57.44 31.91
N GLY A 607 48.40 58.56 31.50
CA GLY A 607 48.63 59.90 32.06
C GLY A 607 49.95 60.53 31.65
N LYS A 608 50.68 59.96 30.67
CA LYS A 608 51.98 60.47 30.24
C LYS A 608 51.81 61.51 29.13
N PRO A 609 52.73 62.49 29.01
CA PRO A 609 52.78 63.41 27.88
C PRO A 609 52.72 62.70 26.53
N ALA A 610 51.88 63.19 25.61
CA ALA A 610 51.75 62.66 24.26
C ALA A 610 52.45 63.57 23.23
N PRO A 611 53.78 63.43 22.98
CA PRO A 611 54.53 64.27 22.05
C PRO A 611 54.24 63.92 20.58
N ASN A 612 54.51 64.87 19.68
CA ASN A 612 54.33 64.77 18.22
C ASN A 612 52.89 64.53 17.72
N ALA A 613 51.89 64.58 18.62
CA ALA A 613 50.48 64.52 18.25
C ALA A 613 50.09 65.81 17.50
N ASN A 614 49.43 65.68 16.36
CA ASN A 614 48.85 66.82 15.66
C ASN A 614 47.52 67.17 16.37
N VAL A 615 47.39 68.38 16.91
CA VAL A 615 46.19 68.87 17.59
C VAL A 615 45.56 69.94 16.73
N THR A 616 44.29 69.75 16.36
CA THR A 616 43.49 70.74 15.63
C THR A 616 42.62 71.52 16.62
N ILE A 617 42.78 72.83 16.60
CA ILE A 617 42.17 73.77 17.54
C ILE A 617 41.38 74.80 16.74
N GLU A 618 40.09 74.90 17.00
CA GLU A 618 39.21 75.94 16.47
C GLU A 618 39.19 77.11 17.45
N ALA A 619 39.57 78.30 16.98
CA ALA A 619 39.53 79.54 17.73
C ALA A 619 38.34 80.40 17.29
N THR A 620 37.62 80.99 18.24
CA THR A 620 36.48 81.89 17.97
C THR A 620 36.44 83.07 18.95
N GLY A 621 35.88 84.20 18.51
CA GLY A 621 35.87 85.46 19.27
C GLY A 621 36.78 86.51 18.63
N LEU A 622 37.61 87.18 19.43
CA LEU A 622 38.51 88.27 18.99
C LEU A 622 39.41 87.87 17.81
N PHE A 623 39.86 86.63 17.77
CA PHE A 623 40.52 86.02 16.62
C PHE A 623 39.84 84.69 16.30
N ALA A 624 39.32 84.57 15.07
CA ALA A 624 38.64 83.38 14.58
C ALA A 624 39.50 82.63 13.55
N GLY A 625 39.46 81.29 13.58
CA GLY A 625 40.14 80.43 12.62
C GLY A 625 40.61 79.10 13.22
N THR A 626 40.97 78.15 12.35
CA THR A 626 41.45 76.83 12.76
C THR A 626 42.96 76.74 12.64
N VAL A 627 43.62 76.28 13.70
CA VAL A 627 45.08 76.03 13.73
C VAL A 627 45.32 74.56 14.02
N THR A 628 46.22 73.93 13.26
CA THR A 628 46.76 72.60 13.60
C THR A 628 48.24 72.73 13.92
N ALA A 629 48.66 72.20 15.07
CA ALA A 629 50.04 72.26 15.54
C ALA A 629 50.44 70.95 16.24
N ARG A 630 51.75 70.67 16.33
CA ARG A 630 52.27 69.45 16.98
C ARG A 630 52.61 69.70 18.45
N THR A 631 52.28 68.72 19.29
CA THR A 631 52.70 68.72 20.70
C THR A 631 54.22 68.57 20.83
N ASN A 632 54.80 69.37 21.72
CA ASN A 632 56.21 69.26 22.12
C ASN A 632 56.46 68.03 23.01
N SER A 633 57.70 67.87 23.51
CA SER A 633 58.10 66.78 24.42
C SER A 633 57.32 66.71 25.76
N ARG A 634 56.56 67.75 26.11
CA ARG A 634 55.65 67.79 27.27
C ARG A 634 54.19 67.56 26.90
N GLY A 635 53.89 67.11 25.68
CA GLY A 635 52.53 66.88 25.21
C GLY A 635 51.76 68.19 24.96
N GLN A 636 52.46 69.31 24.77
CA GLN A 636 51.84 70.65 24.76
C GLN A 636 51.94 71.37 23.42
N VAL A 637 50.83 72.00 23.03
CA VAL A 637 50.73 73.00 21.96
C VAL A 637 50.46 74.35 22.60
N THR A 638 51.24 75.38 22.25
CA THR A 638 51.00 76.76 22.70
C THR A 638 50.62 77.63 21.49
N LEU A 639 49.51 78.35 21.59
CA LEU A 639 49.00 79.27 20.59
C LEU A 639 49.04 80.71 21.13
N ASN A 640 49.59 81.63 20.33
CA ASN A 640 49.57 83.06 20.61
C ASN A 640 48.76 83.77 19.53
N THR A 641 47.86 84.68 19.91
CA THR A 641 47.20 85.58 18.94
C THR A 641 48.21 86.57 18.35
N PRO A 642 47.88 87.23 17.23
CA PRO A 642 48.51 88.50 16.87
C PRO A 642 48.51 89.49 18.04
N ARG A 643 49.44 90.45 18.02
CA ARG A 643 49.43 91.58 18.95
C ARG A 643 48.35 92.58 18.59
N PHE A 644 47.64 93.08 19.59
CA PHE A 644 46.57 94.06 19.49
C PHE A 644 46.70 95.14 20.58
N SER A 645 45.77 96.09 20.68
CA SER A 645 45.83 97.18 21.67
C SER A 645 45.70 96.67 23.11
N SER A 646 46.47 97.21 24.05
CA SER A 646 46.34 96.88 25.47
C SER A 646 44.96 97.27 26.05
N THR A 647 44.20 98.12 25.36
CA THR A 647 42.81 98.52 25.70
C THR A 647 41.72 97.62 25.09
N THR A 648 42.04 96.68 24.21
CA THR A 648 41.04 95.78 23.59
C THR A 648 40.35 94.93 24.66
N LYS A 649 39.01 94.92 24.61
CA LYS A 649 38.10 94.10 25.41
C LYS A 649 37.39 93.07 24.52
N GLY A 650 36.90 92.00 25.13
CA GLY A 650 36.14 90.95 24.44
C GLY A 650 36.53 89.55 24.88
N THR A 651 36.05 88.56 24.13
CA THR A 651 36.15 87.13 24.44
C THR A 651 36.97 86.40 23.40
N GLN A 652 37.80 85.45 23.83
CA GLN A 652 38.46 84.46 23.00
C GLN A 652 38.14 83.05 23.52
N THR A 653 37.76 82.14 22.63
CA THR A 653 37.56 80.72 22.92
C THR A 653 38.51 79.89 22.08
N TYR A 654 39.04 78.80 22.66
CA TYR A 654 39.73 77.72 21.96
C TYR A 654 39.01 76.40 22.23
N THR A 655 38.67 75.66 21.17
CA THR A 655 38.05 74.33 21.22
C THR A 655 38.95 73.32 20.50
N VAL A 656 39.28 72.20 21.14
CA VAL A 656 40.04 71.11 20.49
C VAL A 656 39.05 70.21 19.75
N THR A 657 39.14 70.20 18.42
CA THR A 657 38.22 69.43 17.56
C THR A 657 38.78 68.07 17.18
N ASN A 658 40.10 67.93 17.03
CA ASN A 658 40.75 66.65 16.71
C ASN A 658 42.15 66.52 17.31
N VAL A 659 42.59 65.29 17.56
CA VAL A 659 43.96 64.92 17.94
C VAL A 659 44.36 63.68 17.13
N VAL A 660 45.53 63.72 16.47
CA VAL A 660 46.04 62.58 15.68
C VAL A 660 47.45 62.21 16.14
N LEU A 661 47.61 60.99 16.67
CA LEU A 661 48.88 60.39 17.05
C LEU A 661 48.94 58.93 16.60
N THR A 662 49.99 58.55 15.87
CA THR A 662 50.14 57.19 15.33
C THR A 662 50.17 56.14 16.44
N GLY A 663 49.33 55.10 16.33
CA GLY A 663 49.23 54.02 17.32
C GLY A 663 48.34 54.34 18.54
N TYR A 664 47.60 55.46 18.51
CA TYR A 664 46.62 55.83 19.53
C TYR A 664 45.30 56.28 18.88
N VAL A 665 44.18 56.01 19.56
CA VAL A 665 42.85 56.55 19.21
C VAL A 665 42.61 57.84 20.00
N TYR A 666 42.08 58.89 19.37
CA TYR A 666 41.56 60.05 20.11
C TYR A 666 40.12 59.75 20.55
N ASP A 667 39.88 59.78 21.87
CA ASP A 667 38.55 59.58 22.45
C ASP A 667 38.04 60.89 23.07
N PRO A 668 37.14 61.62 22.38
CA PRO A 668 36.58 62.86 22.90
C PRO A 668 35.85 62.71 24.25
N ALA A 669 35.34 61.53 24.58
CA ALA A 669 34.65 61.27 25.85
C ALA A 669 35.62 61.08 27.04
N LYS A 670 36.94 60.99 26.79
CA LYS A 670 37.98 60.98 27.85
C LYS A 670 38.62 62.35 28.07
N ASN A 671 38.22 63.37 27.31
CA ASN A 671 38.74 64.73 27.49
C ASN A 671 38.31 65.31 28.84
N LYS A 672 39.27 65.77 29.64
CA LYS A 672 38.98 66.52 30.88
C LYS A 672 38.46 67.93 30.59
N VAL A 673 38.79 68.46 29.41
CA VAL A 673 38.29 69.73 28.88
C VAL A 673 38.42 69.72 27.36
N THR A 674 37.34 70.06 26.66
CA THR A 674 37.32 70.21 25.19
C THR A 674 37.44 71.66 24.73
N ARG A 675 37.05 72.61 25.59
CA ARG A 675 36.93 74.04 25.29
C ARG A 675 37.33 74.88 26.49
N ALA A 676 38.08 75.96 26.26
CA ALA A 676 38.31 77.01 27.23
C ALA A 676 37.98 78.39 26.62
N THR A 677 37.53 79.31 27.47
CA THR A 677 37.12 80.67 27.10
C THR A 677 37.73 81.67 28.06
N LEU A 678 38.20 82.80 27.52
CA LEU A 678 38.87 83.87 28.25
C LEU A 678 38.27 85.23 27.83
N THR A 679 37.91 86.07 28.79
CA THR A 679 37.21 87.36 28.58
C THR A 679 37.91 88.50 29.32
N ARG A 680 37.75 89.75 28.88
CA ARG A 680 38.29 90.98 29.49
C ARG A 680 37.53 92.25 29.08
#